data_AF-G3Y3M5-F1
#
_entry.id   AF-G3Y3M5-F1
#
_cell.length_a   1.000
_cell.length_b   1.000
_cell.length_c   1.000
_cell.angle_alpha   90.00
_cell.angle_beta   90.00
_cell.angle_gamma   90.00
#
_symmetry.space_group_name_H-M   'P 1'
#
loop_
_entity.id
_entity.type
_entity.pdbx_description
1 polymer ?
#
loop_
_entity_poly.entity_id
_entity_poly.type
_entity_poly.pdbx_seq_one_letter_code
_entity_poly.pdbx_strand_id
1 'polypeptide(L)'
;MSSNKIWLRAETKPAEARSALTPTTCKALMDAGYEVTVERSTQRIFDDEDFAKIGAPLVEEGSWVKDAPKDAYILGLKELPEDDFPLEHVHISFAHCYKQQGGWEQVLSRWPRGGGTLLDLEFLTDDVGRRVAAFGWSAGYAGSALAVKNWAWQLTHPEGEPLPGEVPYINQDALIESVKKSLEDGKKQSGRSPKILVIGALGRCGSGAVQLAKDVGIPDSDIVRWDIEETKKGGPFREIVEDVDILVNCIYLSAQIPPFVTPETLASPKRRLSVICDVSADTTNPHNPLPVYSITTTFDKPTVPVTLAGGNQVAGLSVISIDHLPSLLPRESSEMFSQALLPSLLQLKDRQNARVWKQAEDLFNEKVATLPENIREYQGKQRSSPATAHPTRSLPLRLPRRTGAMQEKSSTVAAYAAGASLAAIALFYVFGPNYTIDGDESQDSSRKKNIVGLSNPANDCFINSVLQALAGLGDLRVYLIRELHKRELDGSDIYNELPPPADMPRDAKPDRIRELQQGSITRALKEMLDRLNERPIYKKTISARPFIQSLEYAYRTRISRSQQDAQEFLQIVAERLCDEYHAGVKARLRAKAIPELSSGPEAVKSGDESSPKVPAEVEVRIDDGSENGLPAIIDNKLKEIDHEYGFPFEGKLESQIECLFCHYQYKPNQTSFVNLTLQVPQKSSTTLSACFDGLLKTEYIEDFKCDKCRLQHALEFKTQELHRTRSKDDRARFESEIERIQTALATNPEGPLEGVILPPSDLAPKRKIARHMRITAFPKIIAIHLSRSIFDHSSSSKNAAKVSFPERLPLGGILSREWYRLLAIVCHKGSHHSGHYESFRRNHLYPPFSTPDVFSSYAQSRATSENPSEAPSPQLKARNSFESEPAPLSISTSIGSPTSPSQLQPPPSPTPRPTSSPRVSFQSTRSKSSASKQNLSPVSDPHSSSSTEGGRWSKSFSRASFTSDRSTPATSVEASGSSSRLRRRRKQNDRWWRVSDEKVKECKTSDVLGMQREVYLLFYEIEKPTLGA
;
A
#
# COMPACT_ATOMS: atom_id res chain seq x y z
N MET A 1 4.45 -5.62 33.79
CA MET A 1 2.98 -5.81 33.68
C MET A 1 2.45 -4.79 32.70
N SER A 2 1.34 -5.06 32.01
CA SER A 2 0.67 -4.05 31.17
C SER A 2 -0.23 -3.17 32.02
N SER A 3 -0.10 -1.86 31.85
CA SER A 3 -0.93 -0.84 32.52
C SER A 3 -1.91 -0.22 31.55
N ASN A 4 -3.03 0.28 32.09
CA ASN A 4 -4.01 1.12 31.41
C ASN A 4 -3.96 2.58 31.86
N LYS A 5 -3.02 2.97 32.75
CA LYS A 5 -2.93 4.31 33.33
C LYS A 5 -1.94 5.18 32.58
N ILE A 6 -2.37 6.37 32.20
CA ILE A 6 -1.56 7.41 31.56
C ILE A 6 -1.67 8.68 32.41
N TRP A 7 -0.54 9.30 32.70
CA TRP A 7 -0.46 10.56 33.44
C TRP A 7 0.14 11.61 32.52
N LEU A 8 -0.68 12.54 32.03
CA LEU A 8 -0.22 13.66 31.22
C LEU A 8 0.39 14.70 32.17
N ARG A 9 1.72 14.73 32.25
CA ARG A 9 2.43 15.75 33.04
C ARG A 9 2.30 17.13 32.40
N ALA A 10 2.41 18.19 33.19
CA ALA A 10 2.60 19.54 32.69
C ALA A 10 3.97 19.68 32.02
N GLU A 11 4.10 20.58 31.05
CA GLU A 11 5.40 20.96 30.49
C GLU A 11 6.04 22.05 31.34
N THR A 12 7.31 21.84 31.71
CA THR A 12 8.11 22.78 32.51
C THR A 12 9.13 23.56 31.68
N LYS A 13 9.26 23.25 30.38
CA LYS A 13 10.16 23.97 29.48
C LYS A 13 9.53 25.34 29.14
N PRO A 14 10.23 26.47 29.35
CA PRO A 14 9.69 27.80 29.04
C PRO A 14 9.16 27.91 27.61
N ALA A 15 8.01 28.57 27.46
CA ALA A 15 7.27 28.74 26.21
C ALA A 15 6.79 27.44 25.49
N GLU A 16 6.91 26.27 26.12
CA GLU A 16 6.37 25.02 25.55
C GLU A 16 4.87 24.88 25.80
N ALA A 17 4.07 25.60 25.01
CA ALA A 17 2.61 25.62 25.12
C ALA A 17 1.90 24.40 24.49
N ARG A 18 2.64 23.50 23.85
CA ARG A 18 2.11 22.26 23.25
C ARG A 18 1.79 21.21 24.32
N SER A 19 1.05 20.18 23.95
CA SER A 19 0.71 19.04 24.82
C SER A 19 0.78 17.71 24.08
N ALA A 20 1.21 16.64 24.77
CA ALA A 20 1.30 15.29 24.20
C ALA A 20 -0.07 14.64 23.99
N LEU A 21 -1.08 15.06 24.78
CA LEU A 21 -2.50 14.79 24.55
C LEU A 21 -3.28 16.08 24.40
N THR A 22 -4.25 16.05 23.51
CA THR A 22 -5.31 17.06 23.37
C THR A 22 -6.59 16.55 24.04
N PRO A 23 -7.57 17.40 24.36
CA PRO A 23 -8.87 16.92 24.88
C PRO A 23 -9.51 15.88 23.93
N THR A 24 -9.40 16.08 22.62
CA THR A 24 -9.85 15.16 21.56
C THR A 24 -9.25 13.76 21.69
N THR A 25 -7.93 13.67 21.91
CA THR A 25 -7.17 12.40 21.93
C THR A 25 -7.11 11.76 23.32
N CYS A 26 -7.10 12.56 24.38
CA CYS A 26 -7.32 12.13 25.76
C CYS A 26 -8.67 11.41 25.87
N LYS A 27 -9.75 12.00 25.35
CA LYS A 27 -11.06 11.35 25.30
C LYS A 27 -11.03 10.04 24.52
N ALA A 28 -10.37 9.99 23.36
CA ALA A 28 -10.27 8.75 22.57
C ALA A 28 -9.54 7.60 23.32
N LEU A 29 -8.61 7.93 24.23
CA LEU A 29 -7.98 6.95 25.14
C LEU A 29 -8.93 6.52 26.27
N MET A 30 -9.65 7.47 26.88
CA MET A 30 -10.66 7.18 27.91
C MET A 30 -11.81 6.31 27.36
N ASP A 31 -12.33 6.62 26.17
CA ASP A 31 -13.34 5.83 25.46
C ASP A 31 -12.81 4.41 25.09
N ALA A 32 -11.48 4.26 24.94
CA ALA A 32 -10.80 2.96 24.81
C ALA A 32 -10.44 2.31 26.17
N GLY A 33 -10.96 2.85 27.28
CA GLY A 33 -10.80 2.34 28.64
C GLY A 33 -9.40 2.53 29.25
N TYR A 34 -8.68 3.57 28.87
CA TYR A 34 -7.48 4.02 29.59
C TYR A 34 -7.88 4.96 30.74
N GLU A 35 -7.20 4.84 31.87
CA GLU A 35 -7.29 5.78 32.99
C GLU A 35 -6.33 6.93 32.69
N VAL A 36 -6.84 8.10 32.30
CA VAL A 36 -6.01 9.25 31.91
C VAL A 36 -6.15 10.39 32.92
N THR A 37 -5.11 10.58 33.74
CA THR A 37 -4.98 11.73 34.65
C THR A 37 -4.23 12.85 33.95
N VAL A 38 -4.61 14.10 34.21
CA VAL A 38 -4.06 15.30 33.57
C VAL A 38 -3.59 16.28 34.63
N GLU A 39 -2.33 16.69 34.60
CA GLU A 39 -1.86 17.80 35.42
C GLU A 39 -2.43 19.13 34.90
N ARG A 40 -2.83 20.00 35.83
CA ARG A 40 -3.02 21.43 35.58
C ARG A 40 -1.71 22.02 35.05
N SER A 41 -1.80 22.96 34.11
CA SER A 41 -0.62 23.48 33.43
C SER A 41 -0.83 24.91 32.96
N THR A 42 -0.25 25.87 33.68
CA THR A 42 -0.43 27.32 33.41
C THR A 42 0.04 27.77 32.02
N GLN A 43 0.98 27.05 31.40
CA GLN A 43 1.52 27.36 30.07
C GLN A 43 0.85 26.63 28.88
N ARG A 44 -0.09 25.70 29.11
CA ARG A 44 -0.66 24.84 28.06
C ARG A 44 -1.73 25.55 27.25
N ILE A 45 -1.71 25.44 25.92
CA ILE A 45 -2.68 26.08 25.01
C ILE A 45 -4.12 25.54 25.12
N PHE A 46 -4.34 24.44 25.84
CA PHE A 46 -5.64 23.84 26.11
C PHE A 46 -6.00 24.04 27.58
N ASP A 47 -7.09 24.78 27.80
CA ASP A 47 -7.69 25.04 29.10
C ASP A 47 -7.92 23.73 29.89
N ASP A 48 -7.64 23.75 31.19
CA ASP A 48 -7.89 22.63 32.10
C ASP A 48 -9.37 22.20 32.04
N GLU A 49 -10.27 23.16 31.87
CA GLU A 49 -11.71 22.96 31.72
C GLU A 49 -12.08 22.09 30.53
N ASP A 50 -11.30 22.07 29.43
CA ASP A 50 -11.56 21.17 28.29
C ASP A 50 -11.25 19.71 28.63
N PHE A 51 -10.25 19.46 29.48
CA PHE A 51 -9.99 18.12 30.03
C PHE A 51 -11.02 17.73 31.10
N ALA A 52 -11.48 18.68 31.92
CA ALA A 52 -12.57 18.44 32.87
C ALA A 52 -13.90 18.10 32.17
N LYS A 53 -14.24 18.78 31.06
CA LYS A 53 -15.47 18.55 30.26
C LYS A 53 -15.56 17.13 29.67
N ILE A 54 -14.43 16.47 29.41
CA ILE A 54 -14.38 15.07 28.96
C ILE A 54 -14.31 14.05 30.10
N GLY A 55 -14.19 14.52 31.35
CA GLY A 55 -14.15 13.69 32.57
C GLY A 55 -12.75 13.24 33.00
N ALA A 56 -11.67 13.83 32.46
CA ALA A 56 -10.31 13.51 32.89
C ALA A 56 -10.04 14.10 34.29
N PRO A 57 -9.52 13.32 35.27
CA PRO A 57 -9.14 13.86 36.57
C PRO A 57 -8.01 14.90 36.44
N LEU A 58 -8.26 16.09 36.97
CA LEU A 58 -7.25 17.16 37.09
C LEU A 58 -6.52 17.05 38.43
N VAL A 59 -5.20 17.19 38.40
CA VAL A 59 -4.29 17.16 39.56
C VAL A 59 -3.23 18.27 39.45
N GLU A 60 -2.56 18.60 40.55
CA GLU A 60 -1.63 19.75 40.59
C GLU A 60 -0.38 19.58 39.72
N GLU A 61 0.21 20.70 39.30
CA GLU A 61 1.38 20.75 38.42
C GLU A 61 2.59 20.01 39.04
N GLY A 62 3.20 19.07 38.33
CA GLY A 62 4.35 18.28 38.81
C GLY A 62 4.03 17.19 39.84
N SER A 63 2.75 16.92 40.14
CA SER A 63 2.32 15.87 41.08
C SER A 63 2.76 14.46 40.66
N TRP A 64 3.10 14.22 39.38
CA TRP A 64 3.58 12.93 38.88
C TRP A 64 4.78 12.35 39.66
N VAL A 65 5.62 13.21 40.24
CA VAL A 65 6.82 12.79 40.99
C VAL A 65 6.48 12.02 42.27
N LYS A 66 5.29 12.25 42.86
CA LYS A 66 4.89 11.72 44.18
C LYS A 66 3.56 10.96 44.16
N ASP A 67 2.61 11.45 43.38
CA ASP A 67 1.21 11.02 43.46
C ASP A 67 0.81 10.08 42.31
N ALA A 68 1.60 10.02 41.22
CA ALA A 68 1.36 9.08 40.13
C ALA A 68 1.65 7.62 40.57
N PRO A 69 0.70 6.68 40.38
CA PRO A 69 0.94 5.27 40.63
C PRO A 69 2.19 4.74 39.92
N LYS A 70 2.97 3.87 40.56
CA LYS A 70 4.21 3.30 39.97
C LYS A 70 3.96 2.50 38.67
N ASP A 71 2.72 2.14 38.37
CA ASP A 71 2.31 1.50 37.12
C ASP A 71 1.80 2.50 36.04
N ALA A 72 1.79 3.80 36.29
CA ALA A 72 1.38 4.81 35.32
C ALA A 72 2.48 5.10 34.27
N TYR A 73 2.06 5.33 33.02
CA TYR A 73 2.90 5.90 31.97
C TYR A 73 2.91 7.43 32.10
N ILE A 74 4.06 8.03 32.42
CA ILE A 74 4.20 9.50 32.49
C ILE A 74 4.43 10.04 31.08
N LEU A 75 3.40 10.63 30.49
CA LEU A 75 3.37 11.13 29.12
C LEU A 75 3.57 12.64 29.11
N GLY A 76 4.52 13.10 28.30
CA GLY A 76 4.78 14.52 28.04
C GLY A 76 5.46 14.70 26.69
N LEU A 77 5.70 15.94 26.28
CA LEU A 77 6.47 16.26 25.09
C LEU A 77 7.94 16.38 25.42
N LYS A 78 8.35 17.31 26.27
CA LYS A 78 9.76 17.71 26.33
C LYS A 78 10.62 16.97 27.35
N GLU A 79 11.90 17.33 27.33
CA GLU A 79 12.88 16.98 28.34
C GLU A 79 12.39 17.38 29.75
N LEU A 80 12.76 16.59 30.77
CA LEU A 80 12.54 16.96 32.17
C LEU A 80 13.61 17.98 32.60
N PRO A 81 13.36 18.81 33.63
CA PRO A 81 14.42 19.62 34.24
C PRO A 81 15.59 18.75 34.69
N GLU A 82 16.82 19.28 34.66
CA GLU A 82 18.06 18.55 34.96
C GLU A 82 18.28 18.26 36.47
N ASP A 83 17.19 18.13 37.23
CA ASP A 83 17.20 17.77 38.65
C ASP A 83 17.79 16.36 38.85
N ASP A 84 18.79 16.23 39.73
CA ASP A 84 19.45 14.95 39.99
C ASP A 84 18.62 14.03 40.91
N PHE A 85 17.49 13.52 40.42
CA PHE A 85 16.70 12.48 41.08
C PHE A 85 16.50 11.21 40.22
N PRO A 86 16.34 10.02 40.85
CA PRO A 86 16.02 8.78 40.14
C PRO A 86 14.58 8.79 39.58
N LEU A 87 14.40 8.28 38.37
CA LEU A 87 13.09 8.18 37.71
C LEU A 87 12.58 6.74 37.81
N GLU A 88 11.53 6.53 38.61
CA GLU A 88 10.94 5.20 38.87
C GLU A 88 9.92 4.77 37.82
N HIS A 89 9.22 5.72 37.19
CA HIS A 89 8.12 5.45 36.27
C HIS A 89 8.59 5.15 34.83
N VAL A 90 7.62 4.77 33.99
CA VAL A 90 7.81 4.67 32.55
C VAL A 90 7.47 6.02 31.93
N HIS A 91 8.46 6.70 31.37
CA HIS A 91 8.28 7.98 30.69
C HIS A 91 8.10 7.80 29.19
N ILE A 92 7.20 8.60 28.61
CA ILE A 92 6.99 8.73 27.17
C ILE A 92 7.15 10.22 26.86
N SER A 93 8.32 10.63 26.38
CA SER A 93 8.64 12.03 26.02
C SER A 93 9.83 12.08 25.05
N PHE A 94 10.09 13.25 24.45
CA PHE A 94 11.38 13.55 23.82
C PHE A 94 12.38 13.87 24.94
N ALA A 95 13.30 12.97 25.26
CA ALA A 95 14.30 13.20 26.32
C ALA A 95 15.64 13.71 25.76
N HIS A 96 15.83 13.69 24.43
CA HIS A 96 16.98 14.25 23.73
C HIS A 96 18.35 13.85 24.33
N CYS A 97 18.53 12.56 24.66
CA CYS A 97 19.77 12.02 25.22
C CYS A 97 20.41 10.86 24.40
N TYR A 98 19.81 10.42 23.29
CA TYR A 98 20.31 9.26 22.50
C TYR A 98 21.35 9.61 21.41
N LYS A 99 21.66 10.90 21.22
CA LYS A 99 22.52 11.44 20.15
C LYS A 99 23.79 12.14 20.72
N GLN A 100 24.20 11.78 21.94
CA GLN A 100 25.37 12.34 22.64
C GLN A 100 25.32 13.87 22.81
N GLN A 101 24.13 14.40 23.09
CA GLN A 101 23.93 15.80 23.49
C GLN A 101 24.72 16.14 24.77
N GLY A 102 25.02 17.42 25.01
CA GLY A 102 25.64 17.85 26.27
C GLY A 102 24.82 17.37 27.48
N GLY A 103 25.48 16.75 28.46
CA GLY A 103 24.83 16.22 29.66
C GLY A 103 24.06 14.90 29.49
N TRP A 104 24.08 14.27 28.30
CA TRP A 104 23.25 13.09 28.02
C TRP A 104 23.43 11.92 28.99
N GLU A 105 24.65 11.67 29.51
CA GLU A 105 24.86 10.57 30.48
C GLU A 105 24.10 10.82 31.77
N GLN A 106 24.08 12.07 32.24
CA GLN A 106 23.45 12.47 33.49
C GLN A 106 21.94 12.30 33.37
N VAL A 107 21.35 12.86 32.30
CA VAL A 107 19.92 12.72 31.96
C VAL A 107 19.54 11.24 31.87
N LEU A 108 20.23 10.45 31.04
CA LEU A 108 19.87 9.05 30.80
C LEU A 108 20.08 8.15 32.03
N SER A 109 21.03 8.47 32.93
CA SER A 109 21.26 7.70 34.15
C SER A 109 20.08 7.71 35.12
N ARG A 110 19.17 8.69 35.04
CA ARG A 110 18.07 8.87 35.98
C ARG A 110 17.10 7.68 36.02
N TRP A 111 16.72 7.13 34.86
CA TRP A 111 15.83 5.97 34.77
C TRP A 111 16.41 4.67 35.37
N PRO A 112 17.60 4.17 34.97
CA PRO A 112 18.15 2.94 35.56
C PRO A 112 18.50 3.07 37.05
N ARG A 113 18.71 4.30 37.58
CA ARG A 113 18.82 4.52 39.04
C ARG A 113 17.48 4.34 39.78
N GLY A 114 16.35 4.68 39.16
CA GLY A 114 15.01 4.52 39.76
C GLY A 114 14.32 3.19 39.41
N GLY A 115 14.83 2.47 38.41
CA GLY A 115 14.19 1.28 37.84
C GLY A 115 13.11 1.58 36.78
N GLY A 116 12.99 2.84 36.36
CA GLY A 116 12.07 3.27 35.31
C GLY A 116 12.52 2.93 33.88
N THR A 117 11.77 3.40 32.90
CA THR A 117 12.07 3.23 31.47
C THR A 117 11.78 4.52 30.71
N LEU A 118 12.59 4.86 29.71
CA LEU A 118 12.27 5.90 28.73
C LEU A 118 11.80 5.25 27.42
N LEU A 119 10.65 5.66 26.91
CA LEU A 119 10.12 5.29 25.59
C LEU A 119 10.13 6.55 24.72
N ASP A 120 11.31 6.90 24.19
CA ASP A 120 11.56 8.23 23.61
C ASP A 120 10.74 8.47 22.31
N LEU A 121 9.94 9.55 22.32
CA LEU A 121 9.07 9.95 21.22
C LEU A 121 9.81 10.24 19.91
N GLU A 122 11.10 10.59 19.96
CA GLU A 122 11.93 10.83 18.79
C GLU A 122 12.18 9.55 17.97
N PHE A 123 12.09 8.37 18.60
CA PHE A 123 12.52 7.09 18.00
C PHE A 123 11.38 6.09 17.76
N LEU A 124 10.12 6.47 18.03
CA LEU A 124 8.94 5.65 17.69
C LEU A 124 8.70 5.62 16.17
N THR A 125 8.85 4.45 15.54
CA THR A 125 8.74 4.27 14.08
C THR A 125 7.60 3.34 13.64
N ASP A 126 7.12 3.52 12.41
CA ASP A 126 6.25 2.57 11.72
C ASP A 126 7.03 1.34 11.22
N ASP A 127 6.34 0.40 10.58
CA ASP A 127 6.93 -0.81 9.97
C ASP A 127 7.88 -0.55 8.79
N VAL A 128 7.93 0.70 8.29
CA VAL A 128 8.84 1.15 7.23
C VAL A 128 9.90 2.12 7.79
N GLY A 129 10.09 2.15 9.12
CA GLY A 129 11.12 2.95 9.79
C GLY A 129 10.83 4.45 9.90
N ARG A 130 9.63 4.92 9.55
CA ARG A 130 9.27 6.36 9.56
C ARG A 130 8.73 6.77 10.93
N ARG A 131 9.15 7.91 11.47
CA ARG A 131 8.66 8.42 12.78
C ARG A 131 7.13 8.57 12.80
N VAL A 132 6.45 7.85 13.70
CA VAL A 132 4.98 7.74 13.78
C VAL A 132 4.31 9.10 13.98
N ALA A 133 4.86 9.90 14.89
CA ALA A 133 4.41 11.26 15.19
C ALA A 133 5.62 12.21 15.10
N ALA A 134 5.45 13.36 14.45
CA ALA A 134 6.47 14.40 14.36
C ALA A 134 5.83 15.73 13.93
N PHE A 135 6.32 16.84 14.50
CA PHE A 135 5.79 18.20 14.26
C PHE A 135 6.18 18.83 12.90
N GLY A 136 6.70 18.04 11.96
CA GLY A 136 7.38 18.57 10.76
C GLY A 136 6.53 19.54 9.94
N TRP A 137 5.23 19.26 9.76
CA TRP A 137 4.34 20.13 9.00
C TRP A 137 4.18 21.50 9.64
N SER A 138 3.87 21.56 10.94
CA SER A 138 3.76 22.81 11.68
C SER A 138 5.07 23.58 11.75
N ALA A 139 6.21 22.89 11.78
CA ALA A 139 7.53 23.54 11.74
C ALA A 139 7.72 24.32 10.43
N GLY A 140 7.40 23.71 9.28
CA GLY A 140 7.46 24.38 7.97
C GLY A 140 6.42 25.50 7.83
N TYR A 141 5.21 25.28 8.35
CA TYR A 141 4.12 26.26 8.36
C TYR A 141 4.53 27.53 9.14
N ALA A 142 5.00 27.36 10.38
CA ALA A 142 5.48 28.45 11.23
C ALA A 142 6.78 29.10 10.71
N GLY A 143 7.73 28.30 10.19
CA GLY A 143 8.97 28.81 9.61
C GLY A 143 8.70 29.74 8.42
N SER A 144 7.84 29.32 7.49
CA SER A 144 7.41 30.17 6.38
C SER A 144 6.61 31.40 6.83
N ALA A 145 5.93 31.34 7.99
CA ALA A 145 5.17 32.48 8.53
C ALA A 145 6.10 33.59 8.99
N LEU A 146 7.10 33.24 9.80
CA LEU A 146 8.15 34.16 10.23
C LEU A 146 8.98 34.65 9.03
N ALA A 147 9.21 33.80 8.03
CA ALA A 147 9.95 34.19 6.84
C ALA A 147 9.23 35.27 6.00
N VAL A 148 7.92 35.12 5.77
CA VAL A 148 7.09 36.12 5.07
C VAL A 148 6.99 37.42 5.89
N LYS A 149 6.84 37.31 7.22
CA LYS A 149 6.87 38.48 8.12
C LYS A 149 8.20 39.23 8.07
N ASN A 150 9.32 38.53 8.16
CA ASN A 150 10.66 39.12 8.09
C ASN A 150 10.90 39.84 6.76
N TRP A 151 10.51 39.24 5.64
CA TRP A 151 10.62 39.87 4.31
C TRP A 151 9.83 41.18 4.23
N ALA A 152 8.59 41.19 4.74
CA ALA A 152 7.77 42.40 4.79
C ALA A 152 8.32 43.44 5.79
N TRP A 153 8.88 43.00 6.91
CA TRP A 153 9.51 43.86 7.91
C TRP A 153 10.72 44.59 7.34
N GLN A 154 11.65 43.87 6.69
CA GLN A 154 12.82 44.44 6.01
C GLN A 154 12.44 45.51 4.97
N LEU A 155 11.32 45.33 4.26
CA LEU A 155 10.81 46.29 3.26
C LEU A 155 10.11 47.50 3.87
N THR A 156 9.63 47.41 5.12
CA THR A 156 8.92 48.50 5.82
C THR A 156 9.84 49.26 6.78
N HIS A 157 10.94 48.64 7.23
CA HIS A 157 11.92 49.19 8.17
C HIS A 157 13.34 49.13 7.55
N PRO A 158 13.60 49.91 6.47
CA PRO A 158 14.83 49.82 5.67
C PRO A 158 16.10 50.25 6.42
N GLU A 159 15.97 50.87 7.61
CA GLU A 159 17.09 51.22 8.49
C GLU A 159 17.74 50.00 9.18
N GLY A 160 17.16 48.80 9.00
CA GLY A 160 17.78 47.53 9.41
C GLY A 160 17.34 46.99 10.77
N GLU A 161 16.19 47.44 11.28
CA GLU A 161 15.63 46.91 12.52
C GLU A 161 15.33 45.40 12.41
N PRO A 162 15.70 44.57 13.41
CA PRO A 162 15.34 43.16 13.42
C PRO A 162 13.83 42.97 13.55
N LEU A 163 13.30 41.85 13.03
CA LEU A 163 11.89 41.51 13.22
C LEU A 163 11.60 41.39 14.74
N PRO A 164 10.57 42.09 15.26
CA PRO A 164 10.23 42.04 16.68
C PRO A 164 9.81 40.63 17.12
N GLY A 165 9.86 40.40 18.44
CA GLY A 165 9.47 39.13 19.03
C GLY A 165 8.01 38.77 18.77
N GLU A 166 7.77 37.49 18.46
CA GLU A 166 6.44 36.91 18.25
C GLU A 166 6.02 36.08 19.47
N VAL A 167 4.71 35.83 19.60
CA VAL A 167 4.14 34.97 20.64
C VAL A 167 3.36 33.82 20.01
N PRO A 168 3.16 32.69 20.71
CA PRO A 168 2.34 31.59 20.22
C PRO A 168 0.91 32.04 19.87
N TYR A 169 0.42 31.62 18.70
CA TYR A 169 -0.90 31.96 18.19
C TYR A 169 -1.97 31.00 18.75
N ILE A 170 -3.14 31.56 19.07
CA ILE A 170 -4.24 30.79 19.67
C ILE A 170 -4.83 29.73 18.71
N ASN A 171 -4.77 30.01 17.41
CA ASN A 171 -5.20 29.14 16.31
C ASN A 171 -4.53 29.54 14.97
N GLN A 172 -4.75 28.72 13.95
CA GLN A 172 -4.19 28.91 12.60
C GLN A 172 -4.72 30.17 11.90
N ASP A 173 -5.99 30.51 12.07
CA ASP A 173 -6.61 31.67 11.41
C ASP A 173 -5.98 33.00 11.86
N ALA A 174 -5.71 33.16 13.16
CA ALA A 174 -5.03 34.32 13.70
C ALA A 174 -3.59 34.47 13.17
N LEU A 175 -2.89 33.35 12.95
CA LEU A 175 -1.57 33.35 12.31
C LEU A 175 -1.67 33.77 10.84
N ILE A 176 -2.64 33.23 10.10
CA ILE A 176 -2.88 33.59 8.69
C ILE A 176 -3.22 35.08 8.55
N GLU A 177 -4.10 35.63 9.39
CA GLU A 177 -4.47 37.05 9.38
C GLU A 177 -3.26 37.95 9.69
N SER A 178 -2.50 37.60 10.73
CA SER A 178 -1.28 38.30 11.14
C SER A 178 -0.22 38.33 10.03
N VAL A 179 0.02 37.20 9.35
CA VAL A 179 0.98 37.13 8.23
C VAL A 179 0.42 37.82 6.97
N LYS A 180 -0.87 37.74 6.69
CA LYS A 180 -1.52 38.47 5.56
C LYS A 180 -1.33 39.98 5.70
N LYS A 181 -1.54 40.53 6.90
CA LYS A 181 -1.32 41.95 7.16
C LYS A 181 0.11 42.37 6.81
N SER A 182 1.11 41.67 7.35
CA SER A 182 2.52 41.91 7.02
C SER A 182 2.80 41.77 5.52
N LEU A 183 2.31 40.70 4.88
CA LEU A 183 2.50 40.46 3.44
C LEU A 183 1.94 41.61 2.59
N GLU A 184 0.75 42.12 2.88
CA GLU A 184 0.19 43.27 2.16
C GLU A 184 0.96 44.57 2.42
N ASP A 185 1.50 44.79 3.61
CA ASP A 185 2.38 45.94 3.90
C ASP A 185 3.72 45.83 3.14
N GLY A 186 4.32 44.63 3.03
CA GLY A 186 5.49 44.37 2.19
C GLY A 186 5.21 44.49 0.67
N LYS A 187 4.03 44.06 0.21
CA LYS A 187 3.57 44.24 -1.18
C LYS A 187 3.43 45.72 -1.55
N LYS A 188 2.93 46.58 -0.66
CA LYS A 188 2.81 48.03 -0.89
C LYS A 188 4.17 48.69 -1.18
N GLN A 189 5.22 48.28 -0.46
CA GLN A 189 6.57 48.84 -0.62
C GLN A 189 7.31 48.27 -1.83
N SER A 190 7.19 46.95 -2.08
CA SER A 190 7.92 46.27 -3.17
C SER A 190 7.19 46.23 -4.52
N GLY A 191 5.88 46.53 -4.54
CA GLY A 191 5.02 46.45 -5.73
C GLY A 191 4.67 45.03 -6.17
N ARG A 192 5.01 43.98 -5.40
CA ARG A 192 4.87 42.57 -5.80
C ARG A 192 4.81 41.60 -4.62
N SER A 193 4.46 40.34 -4.89
CA SER A 193 4.63 39.24 -3.94
C SER A 193 6.11 38.87 -3.74
N PRO A 194 6.48 38.28 -2.59
CA PRO A 194 7.74 37.55 -2.46
C PRO A 194 7.68 36.26 -3.26
N LYS A 195 8.78 35.91 -3.93
CA LYS A 195 9.01 34.60 -4.52
C LYS A 195 9.77 33.75 -3.50
N ILE A 196 9.19 32.61 -3.12
CA ILE A 196 9.67 31.71 -2.08
C ILE A 196 10.22 30.43 -2.72
N LEU A 197 11.38 29.97 -2.26
CA LEU A 197 11.94 28.66 -2.59
C LEU A 197 11.91 27.76 -1.36
N VAL A 198 11.24 26.61 -1.47
CA VAL A 198 11.18 25.60 -0.42
C VAL A 198 12.01 24.40 -0.83
N ILE A 199 13.06 24.06 -0.06
CA ILE A 199 13.91 22.88 -0.26
C ILE A 199 13.40 21.74 0.65
N GLY A 200 13.19 20.55 0.09
CA GLY A 200 12.49 19.45 0.77
C GLY A 200 10.96 19.57 0.64
N ALA A 201 10.49 20.15 -0.47
CA ALA A 201 9.11 20.49 -0.74
C ALA A 201 8.13 19.29 -0.69
N LEU A 202 8.61 18.06 -0.93
CA LEU A 202 7.80 16.84 -0.87
C LEU A 202 7.65 16.30 0.57
N GLY A 203 8.49 16.75 1.51
CA GLY A 203 8.48 16.34 2.90
C GLY A 203 7.33 16.93 3.72
N ARG A 204 7.13 16.40 4.94
CA ARG A 204 6.14 16.94 5.90
C ARG A 204 6.35 18.45 6.14
N CYS A 205 7.60 18.89 6.30
CA CYS A 205 7.96 20.29 6.50
C CYS A 205 7.72 21.13 5.23
N GLY A 206 8.25 20.71 4.08
CA GLY A 206 8.11 21.49 2.85
C GLY A 206 6.66 21.68 2.43
N SER A 207 5.82 20.66 2.60
CA SER A 207 4.37 20.76 2.36
C SER A 207 3.64 21.70 3.35
N GLY A 208 4.15 21.87 4.57
CA GLY A 208 3.67 22.89 5.52
C GLY A 208 4.03 24.31 5.08
N ALA A 209 5.28 24.55 4.73
CA ALA A 209 5.75 25.85 4.22
C ALA A 209 5.02 26.25 2.93
N VAL A 210 4.89 25.32 1.98
CA VAL A 210 4.14 25.51 0.73
C VAL A 210 2.64 25.75 0.98
N GLN A 211 2.06 25.20 2.05
CA GLN A 211 0.64 25.43 2.36
C GLN A 211 0.42 26.84 2.94
N LEU A 212 1.20 27.27 3.94
CA LEU A 212 1.07 28.64 4.47
C LEU A 212 1.22 29.69 3.37
N ALA A 213 2.23 29.56 2.49
CA ALA A 213 2.43 30.50 1.40
C ALA A 213 1.16 30.69 0.53
N LYS A 214 0.38 29.62 0.31
CA LYS A 214 -0.92 29.69 -0.37
C LYS A 214 -2.02 30.29 0.50
N ASP A 215 -2.10 29.88 1.78
CA ASP A 215 -3.12 30.35 2.71
C ASP A 215 -3.05 31.87 2.93
N VAL A 216 -1.84 32.45 2.89
CA VAL A 216 -1.58 33.90 2.96
C VAL A 216 -1.74 34.63 1.63
N GLY A 217 -1.93 33.91 0.52
CA GLY A 217 -2.23 34.51 -0.80
C GLY A 217 -0.99 34.86 -1.64
N ILE A 218 0.09 34.07 -1.57
CA ILE A 218 1.19 34.13 -2.53
C ILE A 218 0.83 33.24 -3.75
N PRO A 219 0.97 33.73 -5.00
CA PRO A 219 0.67 32.96 -6.20
C PRO A 219 1.44 31.65 -6.31
N ASP A 220 0.84 30.60 -6.89
CA ASP A 220 1.51 29.29 -7.03
C ASP A 220 2.77 29.36 -7.91
N SER A 221 2.81 30.31 -8.86
CA SER A 221 3.96 30.64 -9.70
C SER A 221 5.16 31.21 -8.93
N ASP A 222 4.90 31.84 -7.77
CA ASP A 222 5.92 32.44 -6.92
C ASP A 222 6.40 31.46 -5.82
N ILE A 223 5.89 30.22 -5.80
CA ILE A 223 6.28 29.17 -4.85
C ILE A 223 7.11 28.10 -5.57
N VAL A 224 8.42 28.31 -5.60
CA VAL A 224 9.41 27.35 -6.13
C VAL A 224 9.56 26.18 -5.15
N ARG A 225 9.56 24.97 -5.68
CA ARG A 225 9.54 23.71 -4.91
C ARG A 225 10.70 22.86 -5.36
N TRP A 226 11.69 22.69 -4.49
CA TRP A 226 12.88 21.88 -4.73
C TRP A 226 12.90 20.70 -3.75
N ASP A 227 13.47 19.60 -4.20
CA ASP A 227 13.69 18.39 -3.40
C ASP A 227 15.00 17.72 -3.86
N ILE A 228 15.13 16.40 -3.76
CA ILE A 228 16.34 15.67 -4.19
C ILE A 228 16.68 15.91 -5.67
N GLU A 229 15.69 16.04 -6.56
CA GLU A 229 15.93 16.17 -8.00
C GLU A 229 16.67 17.46 -8.40
N GLU A 230 16.41 18.58 -7.72
CA GLU A 230 17.06 19.86 -7.98
C GLU A 230 18.36 20.02 -7.17
N THR A 231 18.43 19.42 -5.98
CA THR A 231 19.59 19.53 -5.08
C THR A 231 20.73 18.54 -5.38
N LYS A 232 20.45 17.38 -6.00
CA LYS A 232 21.46 16.34 -6.31
C LYS A 232 22.62 16.79 -7.20
N LYS A 233 22.50 17.92 -7.90
CA LYS A 233 23.58 18.51 -8.70
C LYS A 233 24.71 19.13 -7.86
N GLY A 234 24.50 19.30 -6.55
CA GLY A 234 25.43 19.95 -5.63
C GLY A 234 25.32 21.47 -5.65
N GLY A 235 25.57 22.10 -4.50
CA GLY A 235 25.68 23.55 -4.38
C GLY A 235 27.05 24.11 -4.85
N PRO A 236 27.22 25.44 -4.86
CA PRO A 236 26.24 26.45 -4.47
C PRO A 236 25.24 26.79 -5.58
N PHE A 237 24.01 27.11 -5.18
CA PHE A 237 22.90 27.38 -6.08
C PHE A 237 22.70 28.89 -6.26
N ARG A 238 22.95 29.40 -7.47
CA ARG A 238 22.72 30.83 -7.77
C ARG A 238 21.23 31.18 -7.77
N GLU A 239 20.38 30.22 -8.12
CA GLU A 239 18.92 30.34 -8.14
C GLU A 239 18.36 30.67 -6.74
N ILE A 240 18.98 30.17 -5.68
CA ILE A 240 18.62 30.51 -4.29
C ILE A 240 18.89 32.00 -3.99
N VAL A 241 19.91 32.60 -4.61
CA VAL A 241 20.38 33.94 -4.27
C VAL A 241 19.83 35.02 -5.21
N GLU A 242 19.75 34.72 -6.51
CA GLU A 242 19.40 35.69 -7.57
C GLU A 242 17.94 35.61 -8.04
N ASP A 243 17.27 34.45 -7.93
CA ASP A 243 15.91 34.26 -8.49
C ASP A 243 14.76 34.42 -7.48
N VAL A 244 15.02 34.38 -6.17
CA VAL A 244 14.01 34.32 -5.10
C VAL A 244 14.33 35.28 -3.95
N ASP A 245 13.33 35.64 -3.17
CA ASP A 245 13.47 36.60 -2.06
C ASP A 245 13.55 35.89 -0.69
N ILE A 246 12.92 34.72 -0.58
CA ILE A 246 12.86 33.91 0.64
C ILE A 246 13.30 32.47 0.33
N LEU A 247 14.24 31.94 1.11
CA LEU A 247 14.54 30.51 1.20
C LEU A 247 13.86 29.92 2.45
N VAL A 248 13.22 28.76 2.32
CA VAL A 248 12.81 27.90 3.44
C VAL A 248 13.46 26.52 3.27
N ASN A 249 14.41 26.17 4.14
CA ASN A 249 15.04 24.85 4.14
C ASN A 249 14.29 23.88 5.07
N CYS A 250 13.84 22.77 4.51
CA CYS A 250 13.17 21.67 5.21
C CYS A 250 13.93 20.33 5.09
N ILE A 251 15.22 20.35 4.70
CA ILE A 251 16.10 19.16 4.70
C ILE A 251 17.23 19.32 5.72
N TYR A 252 17.32 18.38 6.66
CA TYR A 252 18.49 18.20 7.52
C TYR A 252 19.55 17.38 6.79
N LEU A 253 20.77 17.92 6.67
CA LEU A 253 21.92 17.23 6.10
C LEU A 253 23.13 17.40 7.02
N SER A 254 23.76 16.28 7.40
CA SER A 254 24.99 16.23 8.20
C SER A 254 26.14 15.51 7.49
N ALA A 255 25.96 15.16 6.21
CA ALA A 255 27.04 14.66 5.36
C ALA A 255 27.82 15.84 4.76
N GLN A 256 29.14 15.71 4.64
CA GLN A 256 29.98 16.75 4.05
C GLN A 256 29.67 16.91 2.55
N ILE A 257 28.97 17.98 2.19
CA ILE A 257 28.58 18.32 0.81
C ILE A 257 28.95 19.77 0.48
N PRO A 258 29.01 20.16 -0.81
CA PRO A 258 29.08 21.56 -1.20
C PRO A 258 27.86 22.34 -0.63
N PRO A 259 28.07 23.47 0.06
CA PRO A 259 26.99 24.21 0.71
C PRO A 259 26.06 24.86 -0.33
N PHE A 260 24.80 25.06 0.05
CA PHE A 260 23.76 25.59 -0.83
C PHE A 260 24.00 27.06 -1.22
N VAL A 261 24.60 27.83 -0.30
CA VAL A 261 25.08 29.21 -0.53
C VAL A 261 26.48 29.38 0.08
N THR A 262 27.28 30.28 -0.51
CA THR A 262 28.60 30.68 0.01
C THR A 262 28.71 32.20 0.15
N PRO A 263 29.67 32.74 0.93
CA PRO A 263 29.94 34.17 1.01
C PRO A 263 30.06 34.87 -0.35
N GLU A 264 30.71 34.22 -1.32
CA GLU A 264 30.93 34.75 -2.68
C GLU A 264 29.62 34.86 -3.46
N THR A 265 28.70 33.89 -3.30
CA THR A 265 27.37 33.98 -3.91
C THR A 265 26.50 35.05 -3.26
N LEU A 266 26.53 35.18 -1.92
CA LEU A 266 25.74 36.19 -1.19
C LEU A 266 26.22 37.62 -1.43
N ALA A 267 27.48 37.79 -1.85
CA ALA A 267 28.05 39.05 -2.33
C ALA A 267 27.63 39.42 -3.77
N SER A 268 26.80 38.62 -4.46
CA SER A 268 26.33 38.97 -5.81
C SER A 268 25.54 40.30 -5.79
N PRO A 269 25.86 41.27 -6.67
CA PRO A 269 25.10 42.51 -6.81
C PRO A 269 23.70 42.29 -7.43
N LYS A 270 23.36 41.05 -7.81
CA LYS A 270 22.03 40.64 -8.27
C LYS A 270 21.20 39.91 -7.20
N ARG A 271 21.71 39.80 -5.96
CA ARG A 271 21.00 39.09 -4.89
C ARG A 271 19.60 39.67 -4.66
N ARG A 272 18.60 38.79 -4.74
CA ARG A 272 17.22 39.05 -4.30
C ARG A 272 16.93 38.47 -2.91
N LEU A 273 17.63 37.40 -2.54
CA LEU A 273 17.45 36.72 -1.27
C LEU A 273 17.69 37.67 -0.09
N SER A 274 16.67 37.89 0.73
CA SER A 274 16.72 38.71 1.94
C SER A 274 16.36 37.93 3.21
N VAL A 275 15.72 36.76 3.08
CA VAL A 275 15.38 35.90 4.21
C VAL A 275 15.77 34.45 3.95
N ILE A 276 16.45 33.84 4.93
CA ILE A 276 16.64 32.39 5.02
C ILE A 276 15.92 31.90 6.27
N CYS A 277 14.94 31.01 6.13
CA CYS A 277 14.42 30.24 7.25
C CYS A 277 14.93 28.81 7.16
N ASP A 278 15.80 28.42 8.09
CA ASP A 278 16.27 27.05 8.19
C ASP A 278 15.45 26.31 9.25
N VAL A 279 14.41 25.61 8.80
CA VAL A 279 13.53 24.80 9.65
C VAL A 279 14.24 23.51 10.10
N SER A 280 15.41 23.22 9.51
CA SER A 280 16.29 22.11 9.86
C SER A 280 17.52 22.56 10.64
N ALA A 281 17.47 23.76 11.22
CA ALA A 281 18.61 24.39 11.89
C ALA A 281 19.16 23.54 13.05
N ASP A 282 20.47 23.37 13.02
CA ASP A 282 21.26 22.68 14.04
C ASP A 282 22.62 23.35 14.11
N THR A 283 22.85 24.12 15.18
CA THR A 283 24.11 24.83 15.43
C THR A 283 25.24 23.92 15.93
N THR A 284 24.96 22.64 16.18
CA THR A 284 25.97 21.61 16.51
C THR A 284 26.45 20.83 15.28
N ASN A 285 25.77 20.97 14.13
CA ASN A 285 26.08 20.24 12.90
C ASN A 285 27.36 20.80 12.22
N PRO A 286 28.47 20.03 12.15
CA PRO A 286 29.73 20.50 11.54
C PRO A 286 29.69 20.58 10.00
N HIS A 287 28.62 20.09 9.37
CA HIS A 287 28.43 20.02 7.93
C HIS A 287 27.12 20.67 7.49
N ASN A 288 26.70 21.74 8.19
CA ASN A 288 25.51 22.51 7.87
C ASN A 288 25.56 23.03 6.41
N PRO A 289 24.55 22.72 5.56
CA PRO A 289 24.53 23.14 4.15
C PRO A 289 24.29 24.65 3.95
N LEU A 290 23.95 25.38 5.02
CA LEU A 290 23.78 26.84 5.06
C LEU A 290 24.78 27.45 6.07
N PRO A 291 26.10 27.45 5.79
CA PRO A 291 27.15 27.89 6.71
C PRO A 291 27.25 29.42 6.80
N VAL A 292 26.15 30.06 7.20
CA VAL A 292 25.94 31.53 7.19
C VAL A 292 25.38 32.06 8.51
N TYR A 293 25.20 31.19 9.50
CA TYR A 293 24.78 31.50 10.87
C TYR A 293 25.42 30.50 11.85
N SER A 294 25.52 30.92 13.12
CA SER A 294 26.01 30.08 14.23
C SER A 294 25.13 30.21 15.50
N ILE A 295 24.02 30.94 15.40
CA ILE A 295 23.09 31.21 16.50
C ILE A 295 21.75 30.53 16.20
N THR A 296 21.20 29.82 17.17
CA THR A 296 19.80 29.36 17.18
C THR A 296 18.93 30.53 17.61
N THR A 297 18.04 31.03 16.75
CA THR A 297 17.15 32.14 17.12
C THR A 297 15.98 31.65 18.00
N THR A 298 15.28 32.59 18.64
CA THR A 298 14.21 32.34 19.61
C THR A 298 13.00 33.23 19.29
N PHE A 299 11.81 32.93 19.82
CA PHE A 299 10.62 33.75 19.47
C PHE A 299 10.70 35.21 19.92
N ASP A 300 11.46 35.55 20.98
CA ASP A 300 11.72 36.94 21.37
C ASP A 300 12.67 37.68 20.43
N LYS A 301 13.54 36.94 19.72
CA LYS A 301 14.55 37.44 18.77
C LYS A 301 14.60 36.52 17.55
N PRO A 302 13.57 36.53 16.68
CA PRO A 302 13.36 35.50 15.66
C PRO A 302 14.40 35.49 14.55
N THR A 303 15.13 36.59 14.34
CA THR A 303 16.06 36.79 13.22
C THR A 303 17.47 37.19 13.65
N VAL A 304 18.49 36.66 12.97
CA VAL A 304 19.91 37.06 13.12
C VAL A 304 20.48 37.53 11.77
N PRO A 305 21.24 38.65 11.69
CA PRO A 305 21.85 39.08 10.42
C PRO A 305 22.97 38.14 9.97
N VAL A 306 23.06 37.86 8.66
CA VAL A 306 24.16 37.05 8.11
C VAL A 306 25.48 37.82 8.21
N THR A 307 26.49 37.19 8.81
CA THR A 307 27.85 37.73 8.95
C THR A 307 28.84 36.81 8.25
N LEU A 308 29.67 37.36 7.36
CA LEU A 308 30.68 36.61 6.62
C LEU A 308 31.96 36.40 7.46
N ALA A 309 32.80 35.44 7.08
CA ALA A 309 34.02 35.08 7.80
C ALA A 309 35.03 36.23 8.00
N GLY A 310 34.93 37.32 7.21
CA GLY A 310 35.70 38.56 7.39
C GLY A 310 35.08 39.58 8.36
N GLY A 311 34.03 39.23 9.12
CA GLY A 311 33.33 40.11 10.07
C GLY A 311 32.29 41.05 9.44
N ASN A 312 32.26 41.16 8.11
CA ASN A 312 31.29 42.01 7.40
C ASN A 312 29.89 41.37 7.39
N GLN A 313 28.86 42.16 7.73
CA GLN A 313 27.46 41.76 7.60
C GLN A 313 26.96 41.87 6.15
N VAL A 314 26.09 40.93 5.74
CA VAL A 314 25.41 40.97 4.44
C VAL A 314 24.16 41.86 4.59
N ALA A 315 24.26 43.11 4.13
CA ALA A 315 23.18 44.10 4.24
C ALA A 315 21.85 43.57 3.66
N GLY A 316 20.77 43.65 4.44
CA GLY A 316 19.46 43.16 4.02
C GLY A 316 19.40 41.64 3.81
N LEU A 317 20.07 40.86 4.65
CA LEU A 317 19.92 39.40 4.73
C LEU A 317 19.93 38.91 6.18
N SER A 318 18.86 38.23 6.61
CA SER A 318 18.77 37.62 7.94
C SER A 318 18.26 36.18 7.92
N VAL A 319 18.67 35.42 8.93
CA VAL A 319 18.35 33.99 9.14
C VAL A 319 17.35 33.85 10.28
N ILE A 320 16.39 32.92 10.10
CA ILE A 320 15.53 32.37 11.15
C ILE A 320 15.96 30.91 11.36
N SER A 321 16.40 30.58 12.57
CA SER A 321 17.01 29.29 12.95
C SER A 321 16.39 28.74 14.25
N ILE A 322 15.10 28.99 14.47
CA ILE A 322 14.37 28.55 15.67
C ILE A 322 14.15 27.03 15.61
N ASP A 323 14.68 26.28 16.57
CA ASP A 323 14.59 24.80 16.64
C ASP A 323 13.19 24.28 17.07
N HIS A 324 12.36 25.16 17.64
CA HIS A 324 11.03 24.86 18.19
C HIS A 324 9.87 25.58 17.48
N LEU A 325 10.02 25.90 16.19
CA LEU A 325 9.00 26.54 15.32
C LEU A 325 7.53 26.08 15.51
N PRO A 326 7.20 24.78 15.69
CA PRO A 326 5.82 24.35 15.95
C PRO A 326 5.14 24.99 17.16
N SER A 327 5.89 25.45 18.15
CA SER A 327 5.34 26.14 19.33
C SER A 327 4.82 27.55 19.03
N LEU A 328 5.04 28.08 17.81
CA LEU A 328 4.33 29.26 17.30
C LEU A 328 2.84 28.98 17.04
N LEU A 329 2.48 27.73 16.75
CA LEU A 329 1.12 27.28 16.49
C LEU A 329 0.81 26.03 17.34
N PRO A 330 0.76 26.17 18.67
CA PRO A 330 0.86 25.01 19.57
C PRO A 330 -0.41 24.15 19.61
N ARG A 331 -1.60 24.72 19.36
CA ARG A 331 -2.89 23.99 19.39
C ARG A 331 -2.98 22.96 18.27
N GLU A 332 -2.85 23.41 17.03
CA GLU A 332 -2.85 22.57 15.83
C GLU A 332 -1.66 21.61 15.81
N SER A 333 -0.48 22.07 16.24
CA SER A 333 0.70 21.21 16.39
C SER A 333 0.47 20.04 17.37
N SER A 334 -0.24 20.29 18.47
CA SER A 334 -0.56 19.25 19.45
C SER A 334 -1.63 18.30 18.94
N GLU A 335 -2.68 18.81 18.28
CA GLU A 335 -3.70 17.95 17.65
C GLU A 335 -3.08 17.04 16.58
N MET A 336 -2.32 17.59 15.64
CA MET A 336 -1.65 16.81 14.59
C MET A 336 -0.67 15.78 15.16
N PHE A 337 0.13 16.16 16.17
CA PHE A 337 1.07 15.25 16.80
C PHE A 337 0.37 14.14 17.59
N SER A 338 -0.61 14.50 18.42
CA SER A 338 -1.29 13.53 19.28
C SER A 338 -2.19 12.59 18.47
N GLN A 339 -2.86 13.06 17.42
CA GLN A 339 -3.64 12.20 16.52
C GLN A 339 -2.74 11.21 15.75
N ALA A 340 -1.50 11.58 15.42
CA ALA A 340 -0.51 10.69 14.83
C ALA A 340 0.09 9.69 15.86
N LEU A 341 0.16 10.08 17.13
CA LEU A 341 0.68 9.25 18.24
C LEU A 341 -0.37 8.28 18.80
N LEU A 342 -1.66 8.65 18.76
CA LEU A 342 -2.80 7.90 19.31
C LEU A 342 -2.85 6.41 18.89
N PRO A 343 -2.59 6.01 17.61
CA PRO A 343 -2.54 4.60 17.23
C PRO A 343 -1.49 3.78 17.98
N SER A 344 -0.40 4.42 18.43
CA SER A 344 0.61 3.79 19.28
C SER A 344 0.17 3.77 20.74
N LEU A 345 -0.37 4.88 21.27
CA LEU A 345 -0.85 4.94 22.66
C LEU A 345 -1.97 3.93 22.94
N LEU A 346 -2.85 3.68 21.98
CA LEU A 346 -3.88 2.63 22.05
C LEU A 346 -3.32 1.21 22.22
N GLN A 347 -2.03 0.99 21.91
CA GLN A 347 -1.32 -0.30 22.10
C GLN A 347 -0.57 -0.41 23.45
N LEU A 348 -0.56 0.61 24.32
CA LEU A 348 0.17 0.58 25.61
C LEU A 348 -0.29 -0.53 26.57
N LYS A 349 -1.57 -0.95 26.48
CA LYS A 349 -2.13 -2.14 27.15
C LYS A 349 -1.47 -3.46 26.75
N ASP A 350 -0.70 -3.48 25.66
CA ASP A 350 0.08 -4.63 25.20
C ASP A 350 1.52 -4.24 24.84
N ARG A 351 2.12 -3.25 25.55
CA ARG A 351 3.49 -2.73 25.35
C ARG A 351 4.54 -3.80 25.02
N GLN A 352 4.47 -4.96 25.67
CA GLN A 352 5.48 -6.02 25.56
C GLN A 352 5.45 -6.76 24.21
N ASN A 353 4.28 -6.84 23.56
CA ASN A 353 4.14 -7.43 22.22
C ASN A 353 3.98 -6.37 21.12
N ALA A 354 3.54 -5.16 21.48
CA ALA A 354 3.37 -4.03 20.58
C ALA A 354 4.73 -3.54 20.04
N ARG A 355 5.04 -3.92 18.80
CA ARG A 355 6.33 -3.71 18.11
C ARG A 355 6.95 -2.32 18.32
N VAL A 356 6.14 -1.26 18.22
CA VAL A 356 6.57 0.15 18.36
C VAL A 356 7.10 0.47 19.77
N TRP A 357 6.49 -0.08 20.81
CA TRP A 357 6.91 0.13 22.20
C TRP A 357 8.07 -0.79 22.59
N LYS A 358 8.03 -2.05 22.12
CA LYS A 358 9.13 -3.00 22.33
C LYS A 358 10.44 -2.50 21.72
N GLN A 359 10.42 -1.96 20.50
CA GLN A 359 11.60 -1.35 19.87
C GLN A 359 12.13 -0.13 20.63
N ALA A 360 11.25 0.71 21.20
CA ALA A 360 11.64 1.86 22.01
C ALA A 360 12.30 1.44 23.33
N GLU A 361 11.77 0.40 23.97
CA GLU A 361 12.30 -0.21 25.19
C GLU A 361 13.65 -0.91 24.95
N ASP A 362 13.81 -1.60 23.82
CA ASP A 362 15.08 -2.24 23.45
C ASP A 362 16.16 -1.20 23.12
N LEU A 363 15.82 -0.12 22.41
CA LEU A 363 16.71 1.01 22.16
C LEU A 363 17.10 1.75 23.46
N PHE A 364 16.19 1.89 24.42
CA PHE A 364 16.51 2.43 25.74
C PHE A 364 17.56 1.57 26.45
N ASN A 365 17.39 0.24 26.45
CA ASN A 365 18.35 -0.68 27.06
C ASN A 365 19.72 -0.64 26.34
N GLU A 366 19.75 -0.52 25.01
CA GLU A 366 20.97 -0.29 24.22
C GLU A 366 21.69 1.01 24.65
N LYS A 367 20.95 2.12 24.79
CA LYS A 367 21.52 3.43 25.13
C LYS A 367 21.98 3.50 26.58
N VAL A 368 21.24 2.91 27.51
CA VAL A 368 21.70 2.68 28.89
C VAL A 368 22.97 1.80 28.90
N ALA A 369 23.09 0.86 27.96
CA ALA A 369 24.30 0.04 27.81
C ALA A 369 25.52 0.81 27.25
N THR A 370 25.36 2.04 26.75
CA THR A 370 26.47 2.94 26.38
C THR A 370 26.91 3.90 27.50
N LEU A 371 26.27 3.91 28.67
CA LEU A 371 26.69 4.76 29.79
C LEU A 371 28.08 4.37 30.32
N PRO A 372 28.93 5.35 30.70
CA PRO A 372 30.23 5.11 31.33
C PRO A 372 30.17 4.24 32.60
N GLU A 373 31.21 3.43 32.82
CA GLU A 373 31.26 2.46 33.94
C GLU A 373 31.19 3.13 35.32
N ASN A 374 31.82 4.29 35.50
CA ASN A 374 31.74 5.06 36.75
C ASN A 374 30.32 5.56 37.09
N ILE A 375 29.47 5.79 36.07
CA ILE A 375 28.05 6.16 36.24
C ILE A 375 27.19 4.91 36.49
N ARG A 376 27.55 3.77 35.89
CA ARG A 376 26.93 2.46 36.18
C ARG A 376 27.27 1.93 37.58
N GLU A 377 28.51 2.02 38.04
CA GLU A 377 28.96 1.48 39.33
C GLU A 377 28.22 2.08 40.54
N TYR A 378 27.65 3.28 40.40
CA TYR A 378 26.79 3.88 41.42
C TYR A 378 25.57 3.00 41.77
N GLN A 379 25.15 2.12 40.85
CA GLN A 379 24.09 1.13 41.05
C GLN A 379 24.52 0.00 42.01
N GLY A 380 25.82 -0.27 42.16
CA GLY A 380 26.36 -1.34 43.00
C GLY A 380 26.37 -0.98 44.49
N LYS A 381 26.91 0.19 44.85
CA LYS A 381 27.21 0.57 46.24
C LYS A 381 25.96 0.94 47.07
N GLN A 382 24.88 1.42 46.43
CA GLN A 382 23.61 1.74 47.11
C GLN A 382 22.84 0.51 47.63
N ARG A 383 23.09 -0.69 47.09
CA ARG A 383 22.44 -1.93 47.56
C ARG A 383 23.17 -2.65 48.71
N SER A 384 24.27 -2.09 49.22
CA SER A 384 25.11 -2.73 50.25
C SER A 384 25.47 -1.80 51.42
N SER A 385 24.48 -1.25 52.11
CA SER A 385 24.63 -0.58 53.41
C SER A 385 23.47 -0.93 54.35
N PRO A 386 23.66 -1.74 55.40
CA PRO A 386 22.63 -1.94 56.42
C PRO A 386 22.51 -0.68 57.29
N ALA A 387 21.30 -0.11 57.38
CA ALA A 387 21.06 1.08 58.19
C ALA A 387 21.31 0.80 59.68
N THR A 388 22.21 1.55 60.29
CA THR A 388 22.57 1.44 61.72
C THR A 388 21.48 2.05 62.62
N ALA A 389 20.47 1.26 62.96
CA ALA A 389 19.48 1.63 63.97
C ALA A 389 20.03 1.37 65.39
N HIS A 390 19.97 2.38 66.27
CA HIS A 390 20.31 2.21 67.69
C HIS A 390 19.27 1.32 68.40
N PRO A 391 19.67 0.26 69.12
CA PRO A 391 18.76 -0.51 69.95
C PRO A 391 18.57 0.17 71.32
N THR A 392 17.33 0.51 71.66
CA THR A 392 16.94 0.81 73.05
C THR A 392 16.92 -0.48 73.89
N ARG A 393 17.12 -0.31 75.20
CA ARG A 393 17.54 -1.37 76.14
C ARG A 393 16.36 -2.03 76.86
N SER A 394 16.13 -3.32 76.61
CA SER A 394 15.31 -4.21 77.46
C SER A 394 15.86 -5.64 77.48
N LEU A 395 15.46 -6.45 78.47
CA LEU A 395 16.12 -7.72 78.83
C LEU A 395 15.48 -8.99 78.19
N PRO A 396 16.25 -10.09 78.02
CA PRO A 396 15.79 -11.31 77.33
C PRO A 396 15.19 -12.36 78.29
N LEU A 397 14.47 -13.36 77.74
CA LEU A 397 14.32 -14.69 78.34
C LEU A 397 13.75 -15.75 77.36
N ARG A 398 14.35 -16.96 77.38
CA ARG A 398 13.85 -18.29 76.94
C ARG A 398 13.56 -18.63 75.46
N LEU A 399 14.48 -19.44 74.91
CA LEU A 399 14.20 -20.67 74.11
C LEU A 399 13.44 -21.73 74.98
N PRO A 400 12.81 -22.81 74.43
CA PRO A 400 13.17 -23.62 73.25
C PRO A 400 11.94 -23.93 72.30
N ARG A 401 11.86 -24.92 71.40
CA ARG A 401 12.62 -26.16 71.09
C ARG A 401 12.40 -26.64 69.63
N ARG A 402 13.25 -27.54 69.11
CA ARG A 402 13.10 -28.24 67.81
C ARG A 402 12.08 -29.40 67.83
N THR A 403 11.25 -29.49 66.79
CA THR A 403 10.67 -30.69 66.09
C THR A 403 10.02 -30.17 64.79
N GLY A 404 9.83 -30.90 63.68
CA GLY A 404 10.12 -32.28 63.27
C GLY A 404 9.87 -32.38 61.74
N ALA A 405 10.22 -33.48 61.08
CA ALA A 405 10.34 -33.50 59.60
C ALA A 405 9.19 -34.21 58.83
N MET A 406 9.19 -33.97 57.51
CA MET A 406 8.79 -34.88 56.43
C MET A 406 7.30 -35.06 56.09
N GLN A 407 6.91 -34.65 54.87
CA GLN A 407 5.88 -35.35 54.07
C GLN A 407 5.99 -35.13 52.55
N GLU A 408 7.16 -35.40 51.97
CA GLU A 408 7.28 -35.55 50.51
C GLU A 408 6.55 -36.81 50.03
N LYS A 409 5.48 -36.62 49.22
CA LYS A 409 4.87 -37.61 48.30
C LYS A 409 3.62 -37.07 47.57
N SER A 410 2.97 -36.03 48.10
CA SER A 410 1.83 -35.38 47.43
C SER A 410 2.25 -34.46 46.25
N SER A 411 3.47 -33.93 46.32
CA SER A 411 4.02 -32.95 45.37
C SER A 411 4.12 -33.48 43.93
N THR A 412 4.48 -34.74 43.71
CA THR A 412 4.77 -35.27 42.36
C THR A 412 3.51 -35.37 41.49
N VAL A 413 2.38 -35.81 42.06
CA VAL A 413 1.10 -35.91 41.34
C VAL A 413 0.55 -34.50 41.05
N ALA A 414 0.66 -33.59 42.03
CA ALA A 414 0.32 -32.18 41.84
C ALA A 414 1.18 -31.51 40.74
N ALA A 415 2.49 -31.81 40.67
CA ALA A 415 3.39 -31.29 39.66
C ALA A 415 3.04 -31.79 38.24
N TYR A 416 2.71 -33.08 38.07
CA TYR A 416 2.26 -33.59 36.76
C TYR A 416 0.89 -33.01 36.35
N ALA A 417 -0.05 -32.86 37.29
CA ALA A 417 -1.33 -32.21 37.01
C ALA A 417 -1.15 -30.72 36.64
N ALA A 418 -0.30 -29.99 37.37
CA ALA A 418 0.04 -28.59 37.09
C ALA A 418 0.79 -28.44 35.77
N GLY A 419 1.72 -29.34 35.44
CA GLY A 419 2.43 -29.37 34.16
C GLY A 419 1.51 -29.64 32.97
N ALA A 420 0.59 -30.60 33.09
CA ALA A 420 -0.44 -30.85 32.08
C ALA A 420 -1.40 -29.66 31.93
N SER A 421 -1.77 -29.01 33.04
CA SER A 421 -2.62 -27.81 33.03
C SER A 421 -1.90 -26.62 32.41
N LEU A 422 -0.62 -26.40 32.72
CA LEU A 422 0.21 -25.35 32.12
C LEU A 422 0.43 -25.59 30.62
N ALA A 423 0.67 -26.84 30.18
CA ALA A 423 0.75 -27.18 28.77
C ALA A 423 -0.59 -26.93 28.04
N ALA A 424 -1.73 -27.28 28.66
CA ALA A 424 -3.06 -27.01 28.12
C ALA A 424 -3.38 -25.50 28.07
N ILE A 425 -3.03 -24.74 29.11
CA ILE A 425 -3.20 -23.28 29.17
C ILE A 425 -2.29 -22.60 28.15
N ALA A 426 -1.04 -23.04 28.01
CA ALA A 426 -0.11 -22.54 26.99
C ALA A 426 -0.64 -22.83 25.58
N LEU A 427 -1.18 -24.03 25.31
CA LEU A 427 -1.90 -24.32 24.06
C LEU A 427 -3.09 -23.36 23.86
N PHE A 428 -3.88 -23.10 24.89
CA PHE A 428 -5.04 -22.21 24.80
C PHE A 428 -4.70 -20.72 24.68
N TYR A 429 -3.55 -20.26 25.20
CA TYR A 429 -3.12 -18.86 25.11
C TYR A 429 -2.21 -18.57 23.91
N VAL A 430 -1.34 -19.50 23.52
CA VAL A 430 -0.45 -19.34 22.34
C VAL A 430 -1.19 -19.65 21.05
N PHE A 431 -2.05 -20.68 21.03
CA PHE A 431 -2.79 -21.06 19.82
C PHE A 431 -4.25 -20.62 19.84
N GLY A 432 -4.93 -20.53 21.00
CA GLY A 432 -6.35 -20.16 21.07
C GLY A 432 -6.73 -18.82 20.40
N PRO A 433 -5.90 -17.75 20.45
CA PRO A 433 -6.15 -16.53 19.69
C PRO A 433 -6.25 -16.80 18.17
N ASN A 434 -5.40 -17.67 17.62
CA ASN A 434 -5.43 -18.07 16.22
C ASN A 434 -6.53 -19.11 15.92
N TYR A 435 -6.73 -20.07 16.82
CA TYR A 435 -7.73 -21.15 16.67
C TYR A 435 -9.16 -20.62 16.63
N THR A 436 -9.44 -19.52 17.34
CA THR A 436 -10.73 -18.81 17.30
C THR A 436 -10.86 -17.82 16.13
N ILE A 437 -9.78 -17.55 15.39
CA ILE A 437 -9.78 -16.68 14.21
C ILE A 437 -10.12 -17.45 12.90
N ASP A 438 -9.80 -18.75 12.85
CA ASP A 438 -10.03 -19.67 11.72
C ASP A 438 -11.17 -20.69 11.94
N GLY A 439 -11.75 -20.72 13.13
CA GLY A 439 -12.93 -21.51 13.47
C GLY A 439 -14.22 -20.97 12.84
N ASP A 440 -14.48 -21.24 11.56
CA ASP A 440 -15.68 -20.78 10.83
C ASP A 440 -17.02 -21.44 11.29
N GLU A 441 -17.03 -22.12 12.44
CA GLU A 441 -18.22 -22.66 13.12
C GLU A 441 -18.58 -21.92 14.44
N SER A 442 -17.89 -20.83 14.80
CA SER A 442 -18.31 -19.99 15.94
C SER A 442 -19.66 -19.32 15.64
N GLN A 443 -20.73 -19.71 16.36
CA GLN A 443 -22.10 -19.19 16.21
C GLN A 443 -22.30 -17.73 16.68
N ASP A 444 -21.22 -17.00 16.93
CA ASP A 444 -21.22 -15.65 17.48
C ASP A 444 -21.63 -14.62 16.40
N SER A 445 -22.92 -14.26 16.39
CA SER A 445 -23.52 -13.32 15.41
C SER A 445 -23.10 -11.85 15.61
N SER A 446 -22.24 -11.59 16.60
CA SER A 446 -21.82 -10.27 17.07
C SER A 446 -20.70 -9.64 16.23
N ARG A 447 -19.66 -10.41 15.86
CA ARG A 447 -18.49 -9.94 15.11
C ARG A 447 -18.76 -9.91 13.60
N LYS A 448 -19.35 -8.82 13.11
CA LYS A 448 -19.53 -8.55 11.68
C LYS A 448 -18.17 -8.48 10.97
N LYS A 449 -17.83 -9.53 10.22
CA LYS A 449 -16.71 -9.52 9.25
C LYS A 449 -16.92 -8.33 8.29
N ASN A 450 -15.84 -7.69 7.84
CA ASN A 450 -15.87 -6.49 7.00
C ASN A 450 -14.58 -6.41 6.15
N ILE A 451 -14.50 -5.46 5.22
CA ILE A 451 -13.29 -5.15 4.43
C ILE A 451 -12.95 -3.65 4.50
N VAL A 452 -11.75 -3.28 4.04
CA VAL A 452 -11.26 -1.90 4.00
C VAL A 452 -11.90 -1.15 2.83
N GLY A 453 -12.52 0.00 3.13
CA GLY A 453 -13.08 0.91 2.12
C GLY A 453 -12.03 1.88 1.55
N LEU A 454 -12.36 2.51 0.43
CA LEU A 454 -11.62 3.68 -0.06
C LEU A 454 -12.39 4.96 0.27
N SER A 455 -11.68 6.02 0.65
CA SER A 455 -12.28 7.35 0.73
C SER A 455 -12.39 7.95 -0.67
N ASN A 456 -13.55 8.53 -0.99
CA ASN A 456 -13.70 9.37 -2.15
C ASN A 456 -13.71 10.85 -1.70
N PRO A 457 -12.61 11.61 -1.87
CA PRO A 457 -12.55 13.03 -1.55
C PRO A 457 -13.10 13.93 -2.67
N ALA A 458 -13.52 13.38 -3.81
CA ALA A 458 -13.95 14.13 -4.99
C ALA A 458 -14.88 13.27 -5.89
N ASN A 459 -14.57 13.15 -7.19
CA ASN A 459 -15.27 12.28 -8.14
C ASN A 459 -14.49 10.98 -8.41
N ASP A 460 -13.72 10.49 -7.42
CA ASP A 460 -12.72 9.44 -7.59
C ASP A 460 -13.34 8.02 -7.50
N CYS A 461 -14.68 7.92 -7.55
CA CYS A 461 -15.42 6.65 -7.45
C CYS A 461 -15.07 5.64 -8.56
N PHE A 462 -14.70 6.10 -9.77
CA PHE A 462 -14.23 5.23 -10.85
C PHE A 462 -12.93 4.52 -10.46
N ILE A 463 -11.91 5.29 -10.04
CA ILE A 463 -10.65 4.78 -9.48
C ILE A 463 -10.90 3.83 -8.31
N ASN A 464 -11.72 4.26 -7.34
CA ASN A 464 -12.01 3.47 -6.14
C ASN A 464 -12.66 2.13 -6.49
N SER A 465 -13.58 2.10 -7.46
CA SER A 465 -14.25 0.87 -7.86
C SER A 465 -13.32 -0.15 -8.52
N VAL A 466 -12.37 0.32 -9.34
CA VAL A 466 -11.35 -0.50 -10.00
C VAL A 466 -10.35 -1.03 -8.98
N LEU A 467 -9.79 -0.18 -8.10
CA LEU A 467 -8.85 -0.64 -7.07
C LEU A 467 -9.48 -1.65 -6.09
N GLN A 468 -10.75 -1.45 -5.73
CA GLN A 468 -11.51 -2.43 -4.95
C GLN A 468 -11.67 -3.76 -5.68
N ALA A 469 -11.97 -3.74 -6.99
CA ALA A 469 -12.09 -4.95 -7.81
C ALA A 469 -10.75 -5.68 -7.95
N LEU A 470 -9.66 -4.96 -8.27
CA LEU A 470 -8.31 -5.50 -8.41
C LEU A 470 -7.81 -6.19 -7.13
N ALA A 471 -8.13 -5.65 -5.95
CA ALA A 471 -7.80 -6.29 -4.68
C ALA A 471 -8.55 -7.62 -4.45
N GLY A 472 -9.67 -7.87 -5.15
CA GLY A 472 -10.36 -9.16 -5.15
C GLY A 472 -9.70 -10.25 -6.02
N LEU A 473 -8.63 -9.91 -6.74
CA LEU A 473 -7.95 -10.80 -7.70
C LEU A 473 -6.70 -11.38 -7.06
N GLY A 474 -6.67 -12.70 -6.89
CA GLY A 474 -5.67 -13.34 -6.05
C GLY A 474 -4.39 -13.67 -6.81
N ASP A 475 -4.49 -14.10 -8.08
CA ASP A 475 -3.30 -14.30 -8.91
C ASP A 475 -2.59 -12.98 -9.25
N LEU A 476 -3.32 -11.85 -9.29
CA LEU A 476 -2.70 -10.53 -9.36
C LEU A 476 -1.84 -10.27 -8.13
N ARG A 477 -2.35 -10.55 -6.93
CA ARG A 477 -1.58 -10.39 -5.69
C ARG A 477 -0.37 -11.34 -5.63
N VAL A 478 -0.52 -12.59 -6.08
CA VAL A 478 0.59 -13.55 -6.15
C VAL A 478 1.65 -13.10 -7.16
N TYR A 479 1.25 -12.59 -8.33
CA TYR A 479 2.15 -11.97 -9.30
C TYR A 479 2.92 -10.79 -8.69
N LEU A 480 2.20 -9.81 -8.11
CA LEU A 480 2.83 -8.60 -7.54
C LEU A 480 3.84 -8.93 -6.44
N ILE A 481 3.56 -9.92 -5.59
CA ILE A 481 4.50 -10.38 -4.56
C ILE A 481 5.72 -11.06 -5.21
N ARG A 482 5.51 -12.02 -6.13
CA ARG A 482 6.61 -12.75 -6.80
C ARG A 482 7.53 -11.82 -7.59
N GLU A 483 6.96 -10.88 -8.33
CA GLU A 483 7.68 -10.05 -9.31
C GLU A 483 8.40 -8.85 -8.68
N LEU A 484 8.03 -8.47 -7.45
CA LEU A 484 8.82 -7.59 -6.59
C LEU A 484 9.92 -8.36 -5.85
N HIS A 485 9.62 -9.57 -5.34
CA HIS A 485 10.62 -10.38 -4.64
C HIS A 485 11.74 -10.87 -5.57
N LYS A 486 11.43 -11.17 -6.85
CA LYS A 486 12.47 -11.35 -7.89
C LYS A 486 13.41 -10.14 -7.96
N ARG A 487 12.87 -8.91 -8.12
CA ARG A 487 13.66 -7.67 -8.17
C ARG A 487 14.53 -7.43 -6.93
N GLU A 488 14.09 -7.91 -5.78
CA GLU A 488 14.82 -7.84 -4.51
C GLU A 488 15.98 -8.85 -4.47
N LEU A 489 15.77 -10.09 -4.91
CA LEU A 489 16.80 -11.13 -5.00
C LEU A 489 17.84 -10.88 -6.10
N ASP A 490 17.41 -10.34 -7.24
CA ASP A 490 18.24 -10.00 -8.39
C ASP A 490 19.17 -8.78 -8.13
N GLY A 491 18.91 -8.00 -7.09
CA GLY A 491 19.64 -6.77 -6.76
C GLY A 491 19.23 -5.55 -7.61
N SER A 492 19.59 -4.34 -7.14
CA SER A 492 19.21 -3.08 -7.79
C SER A 492 19.84 -2.87 -9.16
N ASP A 493 21.02 -3.45 -9.39
CA ASP A 493 21.94 -2.95 -10.40
C ASP A 493 21.55 -3.42 -11.81
N ILE A 494 21.04 -4.66 -11.90
CA ILE A 494 20.37 -5.22 -13.08
C ILE A 494 19.25 -4.30 -13.60
N TYR A 495 18.50 -3.65 -12.71
CA TYR A 495 17.38 -2.77 -13.09
C TYR A 495 17.80 -1.30 -13.25
N ASN A 496 18.99 -0.92 -12.77
CA ASN A 496 19.58 0.40 -12.96
C ASN A 496 20.34 0.53 -14.29
N GLU A 497 20.87 -0.58 -14.81
CA GLU A 497 21.55 -0.68 -16.10
C GLU A 497 20.61 -0.40 -17.27
N LEU A 498 21.04 0.43 -18.22
CA LEU A 498 20.27 0.83 -19.39
C LEU A 498 20.52 -0.12 -20.58
N PRO A 499 19.56 -0.28 -21.50
CA PRO A 499 19.81 -1.00 -22.75
C PRO A 499 20.88 -0.29 -23.60
N PRO A 500 21.63 -1.04 -24.44
CA PRO A 500 22.48 -0.44 -25.46
C PRO A 500 21.70 0.54 -26.36
N PRO A 501 22.34 1.58 -26.92
CA PRO A 501 21.66 2.57 -27.78
C PRO A 501 20.94 2.00 -29.01
N ALA A 502 21.29 0.79 -29.46
CA ALA A 502 20.59 0.08 -30.54
C ALA A 502 19.22 -0.49 -30.11
N ASP A 503 19.06 -0.86 -28.83
CA ASP A 503 17.84 -1.48 -28.28
C ASP A 503 16.87 -0.44 -27.67
N MET A 504 17.30 0.82 -27.54
CA MET A 504 16.46 1.90 -27.03
C MET A 504 15.53 2.43 -28.13
N PRO A 505 14.21 2.59 -27.88
CA PRO A 505 13.32 3.29 -28.79
C PRO A 505 13.80 4.73 -29.01
N ARG A 506 13.73 5.23 -30.26
CA ARG A 506 14.36 6.50 -30.68
C ARG A 506 14.00 7.73 -29.85
N ASP A 507 12.83 7.73 -29.21
CA ASP A 507 12.31 8.84 -28.39
C ASP A 507 12.28 8.54 -26.87
N ALA A 508 12.83 7.40 -26.44
CA ALA A 508 12.75 6.94 -25.04
C ALA A 508 13.82 7.61 -24.15
N LYS A 509 13.36 8.38 -23.15
CA LYS A 509 14.25 8.98 -22.14
C LYS A 509 14.82 7.89 -21.20
N PRO A 510 16.13 7.87 -20.91
CA PRO A 510 16.76 6.86 -20.05
C PRO A 510 16.07 6.62 -18.71
N ASP A 511 15.65 7.69 -18.03
CA ASP A 511 14.99 7.59 -16.72
C ASP A 511 13.67 6.80 -16.80
N ARG A 512 12.92 6.93 -17.90
CA ARG A 512 11.65 6.19 -18.11
C ARG A 512 11.92 4.70 -18.31
N ILE A 513 13.04 4.34 -18.94
CA ILE A 513 13.44 2.94 -19.11
C ILE A 513 13.85 2.37 -17.74
N ARG A 514 14.68 3.09 -16.97
CA ARG A 514 15.07 2.67 -15.61
C ARG A 514 13.86 2.51 -14.68
N GLU A 515 12.93 3.46 -14.70
CA GLU A 515 11.71 3.42 -13.90
C GLU A 515 10.84 2.19 -14.23
N LEU A 516 10.69 1.88 -15.52
CA LEU A 516 9.99 0.68 -15.98
C LEU A 516 10.67 -0.61 -15.51
N GLN A 517 12.01 -0.68 -15.58
CA GLN A 517 12.78 -1.81 -15.08
C GLN A 517 12.59 -1.99 -13.56
N GLN A 518 12.67 -0.91 -12.78
CA GLN A 518 12.51 -0.91 -11.33
C GLN A 518 11.10 -1.28 -10.84
N GLY A 519 10.05 -1.15 -11.66
CA GLY A 519 8.68 -1.57 -11.32
C GLY A 519 7.97 -0.65 -10.33
N SER A 520 8.01 0.67 -10.56
CA SER A 520 7.46 1.68 -9.65
C SER A 520 5.97 1.49 -9.37
N ILE A 521 5.15 1.26 -10.40
CA ILE A 521 3.70 1.07 -10.28
C ILE A 521 3.36 -0.32 -9.74
N THR A 522 4.16 -1.33 -10.08
CA THR A 522 4.08 -2.68 -9.52
C THR A 522 4.20 -2.65 -7.99
N ARG A 523 5.16 -1.88 -7.45
CA ARG A 523 5.31 -1.67 -6.00
C ARG A 523 4.14 -0.90 -5.40
N ALA A 524 3.78 0.25 -5.98
CA ALA A 524 2.70 1.10 -5.48
C ALA A 524 1.34 0.39 -5.48
N LEU A 525 1.06 -0.45 -6.48
CA LEU A 525 -0.16 -1.25 -6.53
C LEU A 525 -0.14 -2.35 -5.46
N LYS A 526 0.98 -3.06 -5.28
CA LYS A 526 1.12 -4.09 -4.24
C LYS A 526 0.80 -3.53 -2.85
N GLU A 527 1.37 -2.36 -2.51
CA GLU A 527 1.09 -1.67 -1.25
C GLU A 527 -0.39 -1.27 -1.12
N MET A 528 -1.04 -0.82 -2.21
CA MET A 528 -2.46 -0.51 -2.21
C MET A 528 -3.34 -1.74 -2.01
N LEU A 529 -3.09 -2.85 -2.73
CA LEU A 529 -3.91 -4.06 -2.64
C LEU A 529 -3.72 -4.79 -1.30
N ASP A 530 -2.52 -4.78 -0.71
CA ASP A 530 -2.31 -5.31 0.65
C ASP A 530 -3.11 -4.53 1.70
N ARG A 531 -3.08 -3.20 1.64
CA ARG A 531 -3.87 -2.34 2.56
C ARG A 531 -5.38 -2.46 2.34
N LEU A 532 -5.82 -2.87 1.14
CA LEU A 532 -7.23 -3.17 0.84
C LEU A 532 -7.66 -4.58 1.27
N ASN A 533 -6.72 -5.50 1.50
CA ASN A 533 -6.98 -6.90 1.88
C ASN A 533 -6.62 -7.23 3.33
N GLU A 534 -6.08 -6.28 4.08
CA GLU A 534 -6.03 -6.29 5.53
C GLU A 534 -7.41 -6.65 6.13
N ARG A 535 -7.46 -7.60 7.06
CA ARG A 535 -8.69 -8.03 7.78
C ARG A 535 -8.98 -7.02 8.90
N PRO A 536 -9.91 -6.07 8.74
CA PRO A 536 -9.98 -4.93 9.64
C PRO A 536 -10.84 -5.26 10.87
N ILE A 537 -10.36 -4.86 12.05
CA ILE A 537 -11.05 -5.13 13.33
C ILE A 537 -12.27 -4.20 13.51
N TYR A 538 -12.26 -3.04 12.87
CA TYR A 538 -13.31 -2.02 12.86
C TYR A 538 -13.56 -1.53 11.41
N LYS A 539 -14.43 -0.53 11.22
CA LYS A 539 -14.59 0.11 9.90
C LYS A 539 -13.33 0.91 9.54
N LYS A 540 -12.52 0.40 8.62
CA LYS A 540 -11.31 1.07 8.13
C LYS A 540 -11.54 1.61 6.71
N THR A 541 -11.05 2.82 6.46
CA THR A 541 -11.09 3.49 5.16
C THR A 541 -9.70 4.08 4.87
N ILE A 542 -9.19 3.91 3.65
CA ILE A 542 -7.88 4.46 3.23
C ILE A 542 -8.03 5.30 1.95
N SER A 543 -7.06 6.15 1.63
CA SER A 543 -7.10 6.94 0.39
C SER A 543 -6.30 6.26 -0.74
N ALA A 544 -6.84 6.26 -1.95
CA ALA A 544 -6.15 5.84 -3.18
C ALA A 544 -4.99 6.78 -3.58
N ARG A 545 -4.92 7.99 -3.00
CA ARG A 545 -4.03 9.08 -3.42
C ARG A 545 -2.54 8.69 -3.60
N PRO A 546 -1.88 7.88 -2.73
CA PRO A 546 -0.49 7.52 -2.94
C PRO A 546 -0.24 6.76 -4.26
N PHE A 547 -1.13 5.82 -4.61
CA PHE A 547 -1.05 5.08 -5.86
C PHE A 547 -1.29 5.99 -7.08
N ILE A 548 -2.28 6.89 -6.97
CA ILE A 548 -2.55 7.90 -8.00
C ILE A 548 -1.31 8.77 -8.24
N GLN A 549 -0.64 9.23 -7.18
CA GLN A 549 0.57 10.06 -7.29
C GLN A 549 1.74 9.32 -7.96
N SER A 550 1.93 8.03 -7.69
CA SER A 550 2.90 7.20 -8.42
C SER A 550 2.55 7.12 -9.92
N LEU A 551 1.28 6.91 -10.26
CA LEU A 551 0.82 6.78 -11.65
C LEU A 551 0.92 8.11 -12.42
N GLU A 552 0.58 9.22 -11.79
CA GLU A 552 0.76 10.59 -12.34
C GLU A 552 2.24 10.91 -12.59
N TYR A 553 3.15 10.46 -11.71
CA TYR A 553 4.59 10.60 -11.89
C TYR A 553 5.10 9.77 -13.09
N ALA A 554 4.71 8.49 -13.16
CA ALA A 554 5.12 7.55 -14.20
C ALA A 554 4.73 7.97 -15.63
N TYR A 555 3.54 8.59 -15.79
CA TYR A 555 3.07 9.13 -17.07
C TYR A 555 3.44 10.60 -17.29
N ARG A 556 3.92 11.30 -16.26
CA ARG A 556 4.22 12.75 -16.24
C ARG A 556 3.00 13.62 -16.60
N THR A 557 1.79 13.12 -16.33
CA THR A 557 0.50 13.77 -16.57
C THR A 557 -0.38 13.62 -15.33
N ARG A 558 -1.31 14.55 -15.11
CA ARG A 558 -2.34 14.38 -14.07
C ARG A 558 -3.51 13.58 -14.63
N ILE A 559 -4.09 12.70 -13.80
CA ILE A 559 -5.27 11.92 -14.21
C ILE A 559 -6.47 12.87 -14.25
N SER A 560 -7.08 13.01 -15.43
CA SER A 560 -8.13 13.98 -15.68
C SER A 560 -9.43 13.62 -14.93
N ARG A 561 -9.83 14.45 -13.96
CA ARG A 561 -11.06 14.23 -13.19
C ARG A 561 -12.36 14.62 -13.92
N SER A 562 -12.25 15.12 -15.16
CA SER A 562 -13.39 15.34 -16.06
C SER A 562 -13.69 14.13 -16.95
N GLN A 563 -12.72 13.25 -17.20
CA GLN A 563 -12.87 12.00 -17.94
C GLN A 563 -12.99 10.84 -16.95
N GLN A 564 -14.23 10.59 -16.51
CA GLN A 564 -14.55 9.70 -15.37
C GLN A 564 -14.81 8.26 -15.83
N ASP A 565 -13.89 7.70 -16.60
CA ASP A 565 -14.03 6.38 -17.20
C ASP A 565 -13.19 5.31 -16.45
N ALA A 566 -13.86 4.26 -15.99
CA ALA A 566 -13.21 3.18 -15.22
C ALA A 566 -12.47 2.16 -16.13
N GLN A 567 -12.80 2.07 -17.42
CA GLN A 567 -12.02 1.28 -18.39
C GLN A 567 -10.73 2.00 -18.76
N GLU A 568 -10.75 3.32 -18.98
CA GLU A 568 -9.55 4.11 -19.26
C GLU A 568 -8.55 3.99 -18.10
N PHE A 569 -9.01 4.18 -16.86
CA PHE A 569 -8.17 4.01 -15.68
C PHE A 569 -7.63 2.57 -15.53
N LEU A 570 -8.44 1.54 -15.77
CA LEU A 570 -7.98 0.15 -15.76
C LEU A 570 -6.93 -0.10 -16.85
N GLN A 571 -7.12 0.46 -18.06
CA GLN A 571 -6.21 0.30 -19.18
C GLN A 571 -4.83 0.86 -18.84
N ILE A 572 -4.76 2.11 -18.36
CA ILE A 572 -3.52 2.78 -17.95
C ILE A 572 -2.77 1.97 -16.88
N VAL A 573 -3.49 1.43 -15.88
CA VAL A 573 -2.88 0.59 -14.85
C VAL A 573 -2.37 -0.74 -15.41
N ALA A 574 -3.17 -1.45 -16.21
CA ALA A 574 -2.84 -2.77 -16.72
C ALA A 574 -1.73 -2.76 -17.78
N GLU A 575 -1.73 -1.76 -18.68
CA GLU A 575 -0.66 -1.54 -19.66
C GLU A 575 0.66 -1.21 -18.95
N ARG A 576 0.66 -0.28 -17.99
CA ARG A 576 1.89 0.10 -17.27
C ARG A 576 2.54 -1.06 -16.51
N LEU A 577 1.73 -1.92 -15.90
CA LEU A 577 2.24 -3.14 -15.24
C LEU A 577 2.79 -4.16 -16.25
N CYS A 578 2.25 -4.20 -17.48
CA CYS A 578 2.75 -5.03 -18.57
C CYS A 578 4.08 -4.49 -19.12
N ASP A 579 4.22 -3.16 -19.26
CA ASP A 579 5.49 -2.51 -19.62
C ASP A 579 6.56 -2.78 -18.55
N GLU A 580 6.21 -2.64 -17.27
CA GLU A 580 7.12 -2.91 -16.14
C GLU A 580 7.52 -4.41 -16.05
N TYR A 581 6.60 -5.32 -16.38
CA TYR A 581 6.92 -6.74 -16.51
C TYR A 581 7.99 -6.96 -17.59
N HIS A 582 7.71 -6.51 -18.81
CA HIS A 582 8.59 -6.72 -19.96
C HIS A 582 9.94 -6.01 -19.83
N ALA A 583 9.98 -4.81 -19.24
CA ALA A 583 11.23 -4.12 -18.92
C ALA A 583 12.05 -4.90 -17.90
N GLY A 584 11.41 -5.45 -16.85
CA GLY A 584 12.07 -6.31 -15.87
C GLY A 584 12.62 -7.61 -16.46
N VAL A 585 11.85 -8.30 -17.32
CA VAL A 585 12.32 -9.49 -18.05
C VAL A 585 13.52 -9.15 -18.95
N LYS A 586 13.46 -8.07 -19.73
CA LYS A 586 14.57 -7.64 -20.59
C LYS A 586 15.84 -7.28 -19.81
N ALA A 587 15.71 -6.63 -18.66
CA ALA A 587 16.84 -6.33 -17.78
C ALA A 587 17.52 -7.62 -17.28
N ARG A 588 16.74 -8.58 -16.75
CA ARG A 588 17.24 -9.90 -16.32
C ARG A 588 17.90 -10.70 -17.44
N LEU A 589 17.38 -10.62 -18.67
CA LEU A 589 17.97 -11.28 -19.83
C LEU A 589 19.32 -10.66 -20.23
N ARG A 590 19.45 -9.32 -20.19
CA ARG A 590 20.74 -8.65 -20.46
C ARG A 590 21.81 -9.02 -19.42
N ALA A 591 21.46 -8.99 -18.13
CA ALA A 591 22.40 -9.35 -17.06
C ALA A 591 22.90 -10.81 -17.19
N LYS A 592 22.07 -11.74 -17.69
CA LYS A 592 22.46 -13.12 -18.00
C LYS A 592 23.25 -13.28 -19.31
N ALA A 593 23.24 -12.28 -20.18
CA ALA A 593 23.95 -12.29 -21.46
C ALA A 593 25.37 -11.70 -21.37
N ILE A 594 25.74 -11.11 -20.22
CA ILE A 594 27.11 -10.69 -19.90
C ILE A 594 27.86 -11.94 -19.37
N PRO A 595 28.88 -12.47 -20.08
CA PRO A 595 29.63 -13.62 -19.60
C PRO A 595 30.54 -13.25 -18.41
N GLU A 596 30.89 -14.25 -17.60
CA GLU A 596 31.82 -14.09 -16.47
C GLU A 596 33.24 -13.72 -16.96
N LEU A 597 33.56 -12.42 -16.97
CA LEU A 597 34.88 -11.90 -17.35
C LEU A 597 35.53 -11.09 -16.21
N SER A 598 35.60 -11.69 -15.03
CA SER A 598 36.10 -11.03 -13.80
C SER A 598 36.98 -11.94 -12.93
N SER A 599 37.97 -12.60 -13.53
CA SER A 599 39.10 -13.19 -12.77
C SER A 599 40.44 -12.96 -13.46
N GLY A 600 41.41 -12.40 -12.71
CA GLY A 600 42.80 -12.19 -13.13
C GLY A 600 43.10 -10.86 -13.85
N PRO A 601 44.11 -10.08 -13.41
CA PRO A 601 44.67 -8.95 -14.16
C PRO A 601 45.92 -9.33 -15.00
N GLU A 602 46.34 -8.38 -15.86
CA GLU A 602 47.59 -8.33 -16.65
C GLU A 602 47.64 -8.95 -18.07
N ALA A 603 48.69 -8.54 -18.80
CA ALA A 603 49.12 -8.88 -20.18
C ALA A 603 48.44 -8.13 -21.36
N VAL A 604 49.30 -7.50 -22.18
CA VAL A 604 48.96 -6.63 -23.33
C VAL A 604 49.20 -7.35 -24.66
N LYS A 605 48.30 -7.20 -25.67
CA LYS A 605 48.67 -6.92 -27.09
C LYS A 605 47.50 -6.64 -28.06
N SER A 606 47.70 -5.56 -28.84
CA SER A 606 47.21 -5.19 -30.19
C SER A 606 46.47 -6.22 -31.09
N GLY A 607 45.47 -5.75 -31.87
CA GLY A 607 45.07 -6.44 -33.11
C GLY A 607 43.79 -5.99 -33.86
N ASP A 608 43.88 -4.90 -34.63
CA ASP A 608 43.15 -4.64 -35.92
C ASP A 608 41.62 -4.39 -35.98
N GLU A 609 41.15 -3.87 -37.12
CA GLU A 609 39.78 -3.37 -37.41
C GLU A 609 38.87 -4.34 -38.20
N SER A 610 37.55 -4.26 -37.99
CA SER A 610 36.52 -4.27 -39.06
C SER A 610 35.10 -4.08 -38.49
N SER A 611 34.11 -3.82 -39.36
CA SER A 611 32.87 -3.10 -39.01
C SER A 611 31.57 -3.89 -39.31
N PRO A 612 30.33 -3.35 -39.19
CA PRO A 612 29.28 -4.01 -38.41
C PRO A 612 28.24 -4.80 -39.23
N LYS A 613 27.41 -5.60 -38.53
CA LYS A 613 26.18 -6.20 -39.10
C LYS A 613 24.94 -6.00 -38.22
N VAL A 614 23.81 -5.86 -38.91
CA VAL A 614 22.45 -5.67 -38.37
C VAL A 614 21.85 -7.03 -37.96
N PRO A 615 21.03 -7.12 -36.89
CA PRO A 615 20.35 -8.36 -36.54
C PRO A 615 19.36 -8.79 -37.63
N ALA A 616 19.49 -10.04 -38.09
CA ALA A 616 18.60 -10.67 -39.05
C ALA A 616 17.75 -11.77 -38.39
N GLU A 617 16.71 -12.19 -39.10
CA GLU A 617 15.64 -13.06 -38.62
C GLU A 617 16.13 -14.44 -38.13
N VAL A 618 15.56 -14.92 -37.01
CA VAL A 618 15.83 -16.27 -36.50
C VAL A 618 14.91 -17.28 -37.19
N GLU A 619 15.45 -18.02 -38.17
CA GLU A 619 14.83 -19.26 -38.63
C GLU A 619 14.84 -20.31 -37.51
N VAL A 620 13.72 -21.00 -37.32
CA VAL A 620 13.67 -22.23 -36.51
C VAL A 620 14.20 -23.39 -37.36
N ARG A 621 15.30 -24.02 -36.92
CA ARG A 621 15.80 -25.27 -37.50
C ARG A 621 15.53 -26.45 -36.59
N ILE A 622 15.41 -27.62 -37.20
CA ILE A 622 14.98 -28.86 -36.57
C ILE A 622 16.18 -29.55 -35.90
N ASP A 623 15.91 -30.21 -34.78
CA ASP A 623 16.87 -30.94 -33.93
C ASP A 623 17.67 -32.00 -34.71
N ASP A 624 19.00 -31.92 -34.65
CA ASP A 624 19.96 -32.85 -35.24
C ASP A 624 20.89 -33.54 -34.21
N GLY A 625 20.51 -33.53 -32.92
CA GLY A 625 20.99 -34.52 -31.93
C GLY A 625 22.47 -34.47 -31.54
N SER A 626 23.15 -33.33 -31.74
CA SER A 626 24.57 -33.13 -31.43
C SER A 626 24.81 -32.60 -30.00
N GLU A 627 25.94 -32.97 -29.37
CA GLU A 627 26.25 -32.67 -27.95
C GLU A 627 26.35 -31.17 -27.61
N ASN A 628 26.37 -30.28 -28.61
CA ASN A 628 26.29 -28.83 -28.42
C ASN A 628 24.87 -28.32 -28.06
N GLY A 629 23.86 -29.19 -27.91
CA GLY A 629 22.44 -28.83 -27.70
C GLY A 629 22.07 -28.14 -26.37
N LEU A 630 23.01 -27.96 -25.44
CA LEU A 630 22.77 -27.37 -24.11
C LEU A 630 22.05 -26.00 -24.10
N PRO A 631 22.36 -25.02 -24.99
CA PRO A 631 21.71 -23.71 -24.95
C PRO A 631 20.20 -23.77 -25.23
N ALA A 632 19.77 -24.61 -26.17
CA ALA A 632 18.37 -24.70 -26.60
C ALA A 632 17.46 -25.28 -25.50
N ILE A 633 17.96 -26.25 -24.73
CA ILE A 633 17.22 -26.87 -23.62
C ILE A 633 17.03 -25.87 -22.47
N ILE A 634 18.05 -25.05 -22.18
CA ILE A 634 17.98 -24.01 -21.15
C ILE A 634 17.02 -22.89 -21.56
N ASP A 635 17.09 -22.42 -22.81
CA ASP A 635 16.24 -21.36 -23.34
C ASP A 635 14.77 -21.79 -23.46
N ASN A 636 14.49 -23.06 -23.83
CA ASN A 636 13.14 -23.61 -23.80
C ASN A 636 12.60 -23.75 -22.37
N LYS A 637 13.38 -24.26 -21.41
CA LYS A 637 12.96 -24.30 -20.00
C LYS A 637 12.72 -22.91 -19.40
N LEU A 638 13.52 -21.90 -19.80
CA LEU A 638 13.28 -20.52 -19.40
C LEU A 638 11.96 -19.99 -19.98
N LYS A 639 11.64 -20.28 -21.24
CA LYS A 639 10.34 -19.93 -21.84
C LYS A 639 9.18 -20.66 -21.18
N GLU A 640 9.31 -21.94 -20.84
CA GLU A 640 8.29 -22.70 -20.09
C GLU A 640 8.02 -22.07 -18.71
N ILE A 641 9.08 -21.70 -17.98
CA ILE A 641 8.98 -21.03 -16.68
C ILE A 641 8.37 -19.62 -16.80
N ASP A 642 8.75 -18.83 -17.82
CA ASP A 642 8.18 -17.49 -18.01
C ASP A 642 6.73 -17.56 -18.53
N HIS A 643 6.34 -18.60 -19.28
CA HIS A 643 4.95 -18.91 -19.58
C HIS A 643 4.16 -19.34 -18.33
N GLU A 644 4.73 -20.15 -17.43
CA GLU A 644 4.09 -20.51 -16.16
C GLU A 644 3.90 -19.27 -15.24
N TYR A 645 4.80 -18.28 -15.30
CA TYR A 645 4.83 -17.15 -14.35
C TYR A 645 4.63 -15.73 -14.93
N GLY A 646 4.27 -15.61 -16.21
CA GLY A 646 4.06 -14.34 -16.90
C GLY A 646 2.93 -13.45 -16.37
N PHE A 647 2.89 -12.21 -16.87
CA PHE A 647 1.97 -11.14 -16.44
C PHE A 647 0.50 -11.58 -16.51
N PRO A 648 -0.27 -11.58 -15.40
CA PRO A 648 -1.53 -12.32 -15.33
C PRO A 648 -2.65 -11.77 -16.22
N PHE A 649 -2.59 -10.51 -16.66
CA PHE A 649 -3.58 -9.93 -17.57
C PHE A 649 -3.25 -10.11 -19.06
N GLU A 650 -2.03 -10.49 -19.44
CA GLU A 650 -1.67 -10.57 -20.87
C GLU A 650 -2.27 -11.80 -21.55
N GLY A 651 -3.10 -11.56 -22.54
CA GLY A 651 -3.51 -12.54 -23.55
C GLY A 651 -3.05 -12.13 -24.94
N LYS A 652 -3.18 -13.03 -25.92
CA LYS A 652 -2.87 -12.74 -27.33
C LYS A 652 -4.07 -13.03 -28.22
N LEU A 653 -4.40 -12.07 -29.07
CA LEU A 653 -5.35 -12.21 -30.17
C LEU A 653 -4.57 -12.42 -31.46
N GLU A 654 -5.09 -13.26 -32.34
CA GLU A 654 -4.55 -13.52 -33.68
C GLU A 654 -5.61 -13.20 -34.73
N SER A 655 -5.20 -12.49 -35.77
CA SER A 655 -6.00 -12.07 -36.92
C SER A 655 -5.50 -12.77 -38.18
N GLN A 656 -6.18 -13.84 -38.58
CA GLN A 656 -5.91 -14.56 -39.83
C GLN A 656 -6.75 -13.98 -40.98
N ILE A 657 -6.11 -13.63 -42.10
CA ILE A 657 -6.79 -13.15 -43.31
C ILE A 657 -6.71 -14.22 -44.40
N GLU A 658 -7.82 -14.45 -45.11
CA GLU A 658 -7.90 -15.30 -46.31
C GLU A 658 -8.57 -14.55 -47.47
N CYS A 659 -8.01 -14.68 -48.68
CA CYS A 659 -8.64 -14.17 -49.90
C CYS A 659 -9.64 -15.16 -50.51
N LEU A 660 -10.93 -14.79 -50.56
CA LEU A 660 -12.03 -15.64 -51.04
C LEU A 660 -12.04 -15.85 -52.57
N PHE A 661 -11.00 -15.44 -53.29
CA PHE A 661 -10.85 -15.64 -54.74
C PHE A 661 -9.70 -16.60 -55.08
N CYS A 662 -8.57 -16.48 -54.40
CA CYS A 662 -7.37 -17.30 -54.65
C CYS A 662 -6.97 -18.21 -53.47
N HIS A 663 -7.77 -18.21 -52.40
CA HIS A 663 -7.56 -18.90 -51.13
C HIS A 663 -6.16 -18.70 -50.52
N TYR A 664 -5.53 -17.56 -50.82
CA TYR A 664 -4.29 -17.18 -50.16
C TYR A 664 -4.57 -16.77 -48.73
N GLN A 665 -3.97 -17.48 -47.78
CA GLN A 665 -3.94 -17.15 -46.37
C GLN A 665 -2.67 -16.36 -46.08
N TYR A 666 -2.84 -15.16 -45.52
CA TYR A 666 -1.73 -14.29 -45.15
C TYR A 666 -1.01 -14.80 -43.90
N LYS A 667 0.23 -14.35 -43.66
CA LYS A 667 0.88 -14.56 -42.35
C LYS A 667 -0.01 -14.02 -41.21
N PRO A 668 -0.38 -14.83 -40.19
CA PRO A 668 -1.25 -14.38 -39.11
C PRO A 668 -0.59 -13.26 -38.29
N ASN A 669 -1.34 -12.18 -38.06
CA ASN A 669 -0.89 -11.07 -37.21
C ASN A 669 -1.36 -11.31 -35.76
N GLN A 670 -0.43 -11.29 -34.80
CA GLN A 670 -0.71 -11.47 -33.37
C GLN A 670 -0.51 -10.16 -32.59
N THR A 671 -1.50 -9.82 -31.77
CA THR A 671 -1.47 -8.63 -30.90
C THR A 671 -1.79 -9.01 -29.45
N SER A 672 -0.92 -8.64 -28.51
CA SER A 672 -1.19 -8.78 -27.08
C SER A 672 -2.30 -7.83 -26.62
N PHE A 673 -3.02 -8.22 -25.57
CA PHE A 673 -4.03 -7.40 -24.89
C PHE A 673 -3.97 -7.61 -23.37
N VAL A 674 -4.35 -6.59 -22.59
CA VAL A 674 -4.48 -6.67 -21.12
C VAL A 674 -5.94 -6.55 -20.63
N ASN A 675 -6.86 -6.25 -21.54
CA ASN A 675 -8.28 -6.00 -21.31
C ASN A 675 -9.02 -6.17 -22.63
N LEU A 676 -10.22 -6.77 -22.62
CA LEU A 676 -11.07 -6.94 -23.81
C LEU A 676 -12.31 -6.05 -23.74
N THR A 677 -12.41 -5.07 -24.64
CA THR A 677 -13.67 -4.34 -24.85
C THR A 677 -14.60 -5.11 -25.78
N LEU A 678 -15.73 -5.56 -25.26
CA LEU A 678 -16.80 -6.21 -26.02
C LEU A 678 -17.94 -5.21 -26.28
N GLN A 679 -18.41 -5.13 -27.53
CA GLN A 679 -19.55 -4.29 -27.89
C GLN A 679 -20.87 -4.94 -27.44
N VAL A 680 -21.68 -4.22 -26.66
CA VAL A 680 -23.01 -4.71 -26.26
C VAL A 680 -24.00 -4.41 -27.41
N PRO A 681 -24.62 -5.43 -28.05
CA PRO A 681 -25.56 -5.22 -29.14
C PRO A 681 -26.80 -4.43 -28.69
N GLN A 682 -27.39 -3.66 -29.60
CA GLN A 682 -28.59 -2.85 -29.36
C GLN A 682 -29.85 -3.73 -29.35
N LYS A 683 -29.99 -4.55 -28.29
CA LYS A 683 -31.12 -5.45 -28.04
C LYS A 683 -31.59 -5.31 -26.59
N SER A 684 -32.82 -5.73 -26.28
CA SER A 684 -33.35 -5.68 -24.91
C SER A 684 -32.54 -6.53 -23.92
N SER A 685 -31.95 -7.64 -24.39
CA SER A 685 -31.03 -8.49 -23.63
C SER A 685 -30.07 -9.25 -24.55
N THR A 686 -28.96 -9.72 -23.97
CA THR A 686 -27.91 -10.53 -24.61
C THR A 686 -27.18 -11.36 -23.55
N THR A 687 -26.32 -12.29 -23.97
CA THR A 687 -25.37 -12.99 -23.08
C THR A 687 -23.95 -12.46 -23.28
N LEU A 688 -23.07 -12.67 -22.29
CA LEU A 688 -21.65 -12.38 -22.41
C LEU A 688 -21.00 -13.22 -23.53
N SER A 689 -21.41 -14.47 -23.69
CA SER A 689 -20.99 -15.33 -24.83
C SER A 689 -21.35 -14.70 -26.16
N ALA A 690 -22.58 -14.20 -26.36
CA ALA A 690 -22.99 -13.53 -27.59
C ALA A 690 -22.23 -12.21 -27.86
N CYS A 691 -21.62 -11.60 -26.84
CA CYS A 691 -20.70 -10.47 -27.01
C CYS A 691 -19.29 -10.94 -27.43
N PHE A 692 -18.80 -12.08 -26.94
CA PHE A 692 -17.58 -12.73 -27.46
C PHE A 692 -17.77 -13.24 -28.89
N ASP A 693 -18.91 -13.86 -29.21
CA ASP A 693 -19.27 -14.29 -30.57
C ASP A 693 -19.31 -13.12 -31.56
N GLY A 694 -19.54 -11.90 -31.06
CA GLY A 694 -19.44 -10.65 -31.82
C GLY A 694 -18.01 -10.19 -32.08
N LEU A 695 -17.09 -10.35 -31.11
CA LEU A 695 -15.67 -10.02 -31.24
C LEU A 695 -14.90 -11.04 -32.11
N LEU A 696 -15.25 -12.32 -32.00
CA LEU A 696 -14.58 -13.44 -32.67
C LEU A 696 -15.26 -13.83 -34.01
N LYS A 697 -16.22 -13.02 -34.47
CA LYS A 697 -16.93 -13.24 -35.73
C LYS A 697 -15.98 -13.04 -36.93
N THR A 698 -16.12 -13.86 -37.96
CA THR A 698 -15.51 -13.58 -39.26
C THR A 698 -16.00 -12.23 -39.81
N GLU A 699 -15.09 -11.28 -39.96
CA GLU A 699 -15.33 -10.04 -40.70
C GLU A 699 -15.12 -10.30 -42.19
N TYR A 700 -15.99 -9.72 -43.04
CA TYR A 700 -15.83 -9.76 -44.49
C TYR A 700 -15.51 -8.37 -44.99
N ILE A 701 -14.32 -8.19 -45.57
CA ILE A 701 -13.86 -6.91 -46.10
C ILE A 701 -13.89 -6.97 -47.62
N GLU A 702 -14.53 -5.98 -48.23
CA GLU A 702 -14.64 -5.82 -49.69
C GLU A 702 -13.55 -4.84 -50.18
N ASP A 703 -13.38 -4.73 -51.50
CA ASP A 703 -12.38 -3.85 -52.14
C ASP A 703 -10.90 -4.06 -51.78
N PHE A 704 -10.54 -5.18 -51.13
CA PHE A 704 -9.17 -5.47 -50.71
C PHE A 704 -8.26 -5.87 -51.89
N LYS A 705 -7.10 -5.20 -52.01
CA LYS A 705 -6.11 -5.42 -53.08
C LYS A 705 -5.12 -6.54 -52.71
N CYS A 706 -5.58 -7.79 -52.73
CA CYS A 706 -4.75 -8.96 -52.36
C CYS A 706 -3.48 -9.10 -53.21
N ASP A 707 -2.33 -9.28 -52.54
CA ASP A 707 -0.99 -9.27 -53.14
C ASP A 707 -0.78 -10.42 -54.13
N LYS A 708 -1.17 -11.67 -53.79
CA LYS A 708 -1.13 -12.79 -54.75
C LYS A 708 -1.96 -12.51 -56.00
N CYS A 709 -3.15 -11.91 -55.85
CA CYS A 709 -3.97 -11.48 -56.98
C CYS A 709 -3.34 -10.32 -57.78
N ARG A 710 -2.67 -9.38 -57.11
CA ARG A 710 -1.95 -8.26 -57.73
C ARG A 710 -0.73 -8.76 -58.53
N LEU A 711 -0.01 -9.75 -58.01
CA LEU A 711 1.11 -10.40 -58.69
C LEU A 711 0.66 -11.25 -59.87
N GLN A 712 -0.45 -11.99 -59.76
CA GLN A 712 -1.07 -12.69 -60.91
C GLN A 712 -1.48 -11.72 -62.02
N HIS A 713 -2.16 -10.62 -61.68
CA HIS A 713 -2.51 -9.59 -62.66
C HIS A 713 -1.28 -8.88 -63.26
N ALA A 714 -0.22 -8.66 -62.47
CA ALA A 714 1.04 -8.12 -62.97
C ALA A 714 1.73 -9.10 -63.94
N LEU A 715 1.71 -10.41 -63.64
CA LEU A 715 2.22 -11.45 -64.53
C LEU A 715 1.45 -11.48 -65.86
N GLU A 716 0.12 -11.47 -65.82
CA GLU A 716 -0.75 -11.41 -67.01
C GLU A 716 -0.45 -10.16 -67.86
N PHE A 717 -0.39 -8.98 -67.23
CA PHE A 717 -0.09 -7.71 -67.89
C PHE A 717 1.30 -7.73 -68.55
N LYS A 718 2.34 -8.14 -67.82
CA LYS A 718 3.73 -8.20 -68.33
C LYS A 718 3.88 -9.21 -69.45
N THR A 719 3.20 -10.36 -69.36
CA THR A 719 3.18 -11.36 -70.44
C THR A 719 2.50 -10.80 -71.69
N GLN A 720 1.40 -10.05 -71.55
CA GLN A 720 0.75 -9.38 -72.68
C GLN A 720 1.64 -8.31 -73.33
N GLU A 721 2.37 -7.51 -72.54
CA GLU A 721 3.32 -6.52 -73.07
C GLU A 721 4.55 -7.18 -73.72
N LEU A 722 5.04 -8.31 -73.19
CA LEU A 722 6.10 -9.11 -73.80
C LEU A 722 5.71 -9.60 -75.21
N HIS A 723 4.46 -10.02 -75.40
CA HIS A 723 3.94 -10.42 -76.71
C HIS A 723 3.76 -9.24 -77.68
N ARG A 724 3.52 -8.02 -77.19
CA ARG A 724 3.40 -6.80 -78.01
C ARG A 724 4.76 -6.22 -78.42
N THR A 725 5.77 -6.39 -77.56
CA THR A 725 7.09 -5.75 -77.66
C THR A 725 7.92 -6.26 -78.83
N ARG A 726 8.41 -5.33 -79.66
CA ARG A 726 9.32 -5.59 -80.80
C ARG A 726 10.79 -5.20 -80.55
N SER A 727 11.04 -4.42 -79.50
CA SER A 727 12.38 -4.12 -78.98
C SER A 727 13.02 -5.39 -78.41
N LYS A 728 14.36 -5.51 -78.46
CA LYS A 728 15.08 -6.64 -77.83
C LYS A 728 15.30 -6.42 -76.34
N ASP A 729 15.68 -5.20 -75.96
CA ASP A 729 16.14 -4.90 -74.60
C ASP A 729 14.96 -4.88 -73.63
N ASP A 730 13.83 -4.30 -74.04
CA ASP A 730 12.57 -4.36 -73.31
C ASP A 730 12.04 -5.80 -73.18
N ARG A 731 12.33 -6.66 -74.15
CA ARG A 731 11.90 -8.07 -74.14
C ARG A 731 12.64 -8.87 -73.07
N ALA A 732 13.98 -8.78 -73.06
CA ALA A 732 14.81 -9.39 -72.03
C ALA A 732 14.51 -8.83 -70.62
N ARG A 733 14.20 -7.53 -70.53
CA ARG A 733 13.73 -6.89 -69.30
C ARG A 733 12.38 -7.46 -68.84
N PHE A 734 11.38 -7.57 -69.71
CA PHE A 734 10.08 -8.14 -69.34
C PHE A 734 10.19 -9.63 -68.98
N GLU A 735 11.05 -10.39 -69.66
CA GLU A 735 11.35 -11.79 -69.30
C GLU A 735 11.93 -11.89 -67.86
N SER A 736 12.89 -11.04 -67.48
CA SER A 736 13.42 -11.01 -66.10
C SER A 736 12.42 -10.45 -65.06
N GLU A 737 11.59 -9.47 -65.42
CA GLU A 737 10.50 -8.99 -64.54
C GLU A 737 9.45 -10.11 -64.31
N ILE A 738 9.13 -10.90 -65.34
CA ILE A 738 8.19 -12.04 -65.28
C ILE A 738 8.74 -13.17 -64.39
N GLU A 739 10.00 -13.56 -64.56
CA GLU A 739 10.67 -14.59 -63.77
C GLU A 739 10.65 -14.25 -62.27
N ARG A 740 10.95 -12.99 -61.91
CA ARG A 740 10.87 -12.52 -60.52
C ARG A 740 9.44 -12.58 -59.95
N ILE A 741 8.43 -12.20 -60.74
CA ILE A 741 7.01 -12.28 -60.31
C ILE A 741 6.60 -13.75 -60.11
N GLN A 742 7.00 -14.65 -61.02
CA GLN A 742 6.74 -16.09 -60.88
C GLN A 742 7.42 -16.68 -59.63
N THR A 743 8.67 -16.28 -59.37
CA THR A 743 9.41 -16.69 -58.16
C THR A 743 8.68 -16.25 -56.89
N ALA A 744 8.30 -14.97 -56.79
CA ALA A 744 7.58 -14.46 -55.61
C ALA A 744 6.18 -15.07 -55.44
N LEU A 745 5.49 -15.40 -56.54
CA LEU A 745 4.22 -16.13 -56.49
C LEU A 745 4.35 -17.56 -55.94
N ALA A 746 5.55 -18.16 -56.03
CA ALA A 746 5.86 -19.49 -55.53
C ALA A 746 6.44 -19.48 -54.10
N THR A 747 7.25 -18.48 -53.73
CA THR A 747 7.96 -18.43 -52.44
C THR A 747 7.28 -17.55 -51.39
N ASN A 748 7.02 -16.28 -51.68
CA ASN A 748 6.43 -15.32 -50.74
C ASN A 748 5.68 -14.19 -51.47
N PRO A 749 4.35 -14.31 -51.69
CA PRO A 749 3.53 -13.28 -52.32
C PRO A 749 3.37 -11.97 -51.51
N GLU A 750 3.76 -11.95 -50.23
CA GLU A 750 3.72 -10.76 -49.36
C GLU A 750 5.03 -9.94 -49.37
N GLY A 751 6.11 -10.51 -49.93
CA GLY A 751 7.44 -9.89 -49.92
C GLY A 751 7.59 -8.68 -50.87
N PRO A 752 8.51 -7.74 -50.58
CA PRO A 752 8.85 -6.67 -51.50
C PRO A 752 9.56 -7.22 -52.76
N LEU A 753 9.13 -6.77 -53.94
CA LEU A 753 9.75 -7.14 -55.23
C LEU A 753 10.78 -6.10 -55.67
N GLU A 754 12.06 -6.39 -55.48
CA GLU A 754 13.14 -5.51 -55.91
C GLU A 754 13.37 -5.55 -57.44
N GLY A 755 13.42 -4.37 -58.05
CA GLY A 755 13.69 -4.20 -59.49
C GLY A 755 12.52 -4.50 -60.43
N VAL A 756 11.29 -4.66 -59.94
CA VAL A 756 10.09 -4.92 -60.77
C VAL A 756 9.13 -3.73 -60.73
N ILE A 757 8.85 -3.11 -61.88
CA ILE A 757 7.86 -2.02 -61.97
C ILE A 757 6.46 -2.63 -62.13
N LEU A 758 5.72 -2.76 -61.03
CA LEU A 758 4.34 -3.25 -61.03
C LEU A 758 3.38 -2.28 -61.76
N PRO A 759 2.25 -2.75 -62.33
CA PRO A 759 1.21 -1.89 -62.88
C PRO A 759 0.60 -0.93 -61.84
N PRO A 760 0.00 0.20 -62.26
CA PRO A 760 -0.68 1.14 -61.36
C PRO A 760 -1.66 0.46 -60.40
N SER A 761 -1.59 0.83 -59.12
CA SER A 761 -2.35 0.19 -58.03
C SER A 761 -3.87 0.18 -58.26
N ASP A 762 -4.41 1.13 -59.03
CA ASP A 762 -5.84 1.26 -59.26
C ASP A 762 -6.38 0.36 -60.37
N LEU A 763 -5.47 -0.25 -61.15
CA LEU A 763 -5.77 -1.36 -62.05
C LEU A 763 -5.65 -2.73 -61.35
N ALA A 764 -5.24 -2.77 -60.07
CA ALA A 764 -5.10 -4.04 -59.35
C ALA A 764 -6.48 -4.64 -59.00
N PRO A 765 -6.67 -5.97 -59.16
CA PRO A 765 -7.96 -6.61 -58.91
C PRO A 765 -8.36 -6.53 -57.43
N LYS A 766 -9.41 -5.76 -57.16
CA LYS A 766 -10.14 -5.73 -55.89
C LYS A 766 -10.80 -7.09 -55.63
N ARG A 767 -10.62 -7.65 -54.43
CA ARG A 767 -11.17 -8.94 -53.99
C ARG A 767 -11.85 -8.82 -52.63
N LYS A 768 -12.71 -9.79 -52.32
CA LYS A 768 -13.30 -9.96 -50.99
C LYS A 768 -12.40 -10.86 -50.14
N ILE A 769 -12.16 -10.48 -48.90
CA ILE A 769 -11.40 -11.27 -47.92
C ILE A 769 -12.28 -11.64 -46.72
N ALA A 770 -11.93 -12.75 -46.06
CA ALA A 770 -12.46 -13.12 -44.76
C ALA A 770 -11.34 -12.94 -43.71
N ARG A 771 -11.66 -12.25 -42.62
CA ARG A 771 -10.75 -12.03 -41.48
C ARG A 771 -11.32 -12.75 -40.26
N HIS A 772 -10.54 -13.69 -39.73
CA HIS A 772 -10.88 -14.50 -38.58
C HIS A 772 -10.06 -14.03 -37.37
N MET A 773 -10.74 -13.79 -36.25
CA MET A 773 -10.08 -13.44 -34.99
C MET A 773 -10.22 -14.58 -33.96
N ARG A 774 -9.12 -14.97 -33.33
CA ARG A 774 -9.09 -15.97 -32.24
C ARG A 774 -8.15 -15.55 -31.12
N ILE A 775 -8.46 -15.95 -29.88
CA ILE A 775 -7.51 -15.85 -28.76
C ILE A 775 -6.55 -17.05 -28.86
N THR A 776 -5.25 -16.80 -28.90
CA THR A 776 -4.20 -17.83 -28.98
C THR A 776 -3.46 -18.04 -27.66
N ALA A 777 -3.29 -16.98 -26.86
CA ALA A 777 -2.81 -17.08 -25.48
C ALA A 777 -3.87 -16.55 -24.51
N PHE A 778 -4.23 -17.37 -23.52
CA PHE A 778 -5.28 -17.08 -22.55
C PHE A 778 -4.67 -16.49 -21.26
N PRO A 779 -5.08 -15.28 -20.82
CA PRO A 779 -4.52 -14.64 -19.62
C PRO A 779 -5.00 -15.36 -18.36
N LYS A 780 -4.21 -15.36 -17.28
CA LYS A 780 -4.66 -15.90 -15.98
C LYS A 780 -5.84 -15.13 -15.41
N ILE A 781 -5.93 -13.83 -15.71
CA ILE A 781 -7.01 -12.94 -15.32
C ILE A 781 -7.52 -12.24 -16.59
N ILE A 782 -8.75 -12.53 -16.98
CA ILE A 782 -9.40 -11.85 -18.10
C ILE A 782 -10.22 -10.68 -17.59
N ALA A 783 -9.74 -9.46 -17.87
CA ALA A 783 -10.49 -8.23 -17.73
C ALA A 783 -11.37 -8.02 -18.97
N ILE A 784 -12.66 -7.74 -18.75
CA ILE A 784 -13.66 -7.55 -19.80
C ILE A 784 -14.42 -6.25 -19.56
N HIS A 785 -14.31 -5.30 -20.48
CA HIS A 785 -15.14 -4.12 -20.55
C HIS A 785 -16.36 -4.37 -21.46
N LEU A 786 -17.54 -3.94 -20.99
CA LEU A 786 -18.77 -3.95 -21.78
C LEU A 786 -19.05 -2.55 -22.32
N SER A 787 -18.63 -2.30 -23.56
CA SER A 787 -18.92 -1.05 -24.26
C SER A 787 -20.43 -0.89 -24.46
N ARG A 788 -20.97 0.18 -23.88
CA ARG A 788 -22.40 0.53 -23.90
C ARG A 788 -22.68 1.90 -24.52
N SER A 789 -21.68 2.60 -25.05
CA SER A 789 -21.89 3.91 -25.66
C SER A 789 -22.55 3.77 -27.02
N ILE A 790 -23.64 4.51 -27.24
CA ILE A 790 -24.31 4.64 -28.53
C ILE A 790 -24.17 6.10 -28.95
N PHE A 791 -23.44 6.35 -30.02
CA PHE A 791 -23.30 7.66 -30.64
C PHE A 791 -24.23 7.74 -31.85
N ASP A 792 -25.22 8.61 -31.78
CA ASP A 792 -26.05 9.04 -32.89
C ASP A 792 -25.64 10.48 -33.27
N HIS A 793 -25.93 10.91 -34.50
CA HIS A 793 -25.51 12.21 -35.05
C HIS A 793 -26.00 13.43 -34.26
N SER A 794 -26.98 13.25 -33.37
CA SER A 794 -27.57 14.30 -32.52
C SER A 794 -27.45 14.04 -31.01
N SER A 795 -27.08 12.84 -30.57
CA SER A 795 -27.03 12.50 -29.14
C SER A 795 -26.12 11.31 -28.83
N SER A 796 -25.52 11.32 -27.63
CA SER A 796 -24.85 10.14 -27.07
C SER A 796 -25.69 9.55 -25.93
N SER A 797 -25.93 8.25 -25.99
CA SER A 797 -26.79 7.51 -25.06
C SER A 797 -26.13 6.19 -24.60
N LYS A 798 -26.70 5.57 -23.57
CA LYS A 798 -26.15 4.38 -22.91
C LYS A 798 -27.04 3.16 -23.16
N ASN A 799 -26.46 2.12 -23.76
CA ASN A 799 -27.13 0.86 -24.05
C ASN A 799 -27.58 0.15 -22.76
N ALA A 800 -28.87 0.25 -22.48
CA ALA A 800 -29.52 -0.29 -21.29
C ALA A 800 -29.85 -1.80 -21.37
N ALA A 801 -29.34 -2.50 -22.39
CA ALA A 801 -29.44 -3.94 -22.58
C ALA A 801 -29.04 -4.73 -21.32
N LYS A 802 -29.82 -5.76 -20.98
CA LYS A 802 -29.43 -6.74 -19.96
C LYS A 802 -28.38 -7.68 -20.54
N VAL A 803 -27.14 -7.60 -20.05
CA VAL A 803 -26.08 -8.56 -20.36
C VAL A 803 -26.08 -9.64 -19.29
N SER A 804 -26.46 -10.87 -19.64
CA SER A 804 -26.37 -12.02 -18.74
C SER A 804 -24.97 -12.62 -18.79
N PHE A 805 -24.31 -12.73 -17.64
CA PHE A 805 -22.95 -13.26 -17.49
C PHE A 805 -22.95 -14.41 -16.46
N PRO A 806 -22.18 -15.49 -16.68
CA PRO A 806 -22.15 -16.63 -15.77
C PRO A 806 -21.15 -16.43 -14.61
N GLU A 807 -21.25 -17.24 -13.55
CA GLU A 807 -20.19 -17.32 -12.53
C GLU A 807 -18.93 -18.03 -13.06
N ARG A 808 -19.11 -19.11 -13.84
CA ARG A 808 -18.05 -19.83 -14.53
C ARG A 808 -18.18 -19.61 -16.04
N LEU A 809 -17.22 -18.92 -16.62
CA LEU A 809 -17.14 -18.59 -18.04
C LEU A 809 -16.20 -19.60 -18.74
N PRO A 810 -16.69 -20.47 -19.62
CA PRO A 810 -15.82 -21.26 -20.48
C PRO A 810 -15.31 -20.43 -21.66
N LEU A 811 -14.02 -20.52 -21.95
CA LEU A 811 -13.38 -19.96 -23.15
C LEU A 811 -12.53 -21.04 -23.86
N GLY A 812 -11.98 -20.72 -25.02
CA GLY A 812 -11.16 -21.65 -25.81
C GLY A 812 -11.98 -22.59 -26.71
N GLY A 813 -11.27 -23.48 -27.41
CA GLY A 813 -11.87 -24.46 -28.33
C GLY A 813 -12.48 -25.66 -27.60
N ILE A 814 -13.21 -26.52 -28.32
CA ILE A 814 -13.83 -27.73 -27.73
C ILE A 814 -12.77 -28.66 -27.09
N LEU A 815 -11.57 -28.72 -27.67
CA LEU A 815 -10.45 -29.56 -27.23
C LEU A 815 -9.51 -28.87 -26.22
N SER A 816 -9.58 -27.54 -26.09
CA SER A 816 -8.68 -26.71 -25.30
C SER A 816 -9.50 -25.65 -24.55
N ARG A 817 -10.32 -26.14 -23.61
CA ARG A 817 -11.41 -25.36 -23.00
C ARG A 817 -11.08 -24.92 -21.58
N GLU A 818 -10.60 -23.69 -21.46
CA GLU A 818 -10.29 -23.07 -20.17
C GLU A 818 -11.56 -22.62 -19.43
N TRP A 819 -11.56 -22.80 -18.12
CA TRP A 819 -12.64 -22.39 -17.23
C TRP A 819 -12.21 -21.19 -16.39
N TYR A 820 -12.98 -20.12 -16.46
CA TYR A 820 -12.72 -18.86 -15.76
C TYR A 820 -13.79 -18.61 -14.69
N ARG A 821 -13.38 -18.19 -13.50
CA ARG A 821 -14.28 -17.92 -12.36
C ARG A 821 -14.39 -16.43 -12.06
N LEU A 822 -15.62 -15.91 -12.00
CA LEU A 822 -15.88 -14.50 -11.73
C LEU A 822 -15.48 -14.14 -10.29
N LEU A 823 -14.47 -13.29 -10.12
CA LEU A 823 -13.98 -12.82 -8.81
C LEU A 823 -14.38 -11.38 -8.49
N ALA A 824 -14.52 -10.51 -9.49
CA ALA A 824 -14.97 -9.13 -9.31
C ALA A 824 -15.77 -8.58 -10.51
N ILE A 825 -16.62 -7.59 -10.25
CA ILE A 825 -17.23 -6.73 -11.29
C ILE A 825 -17.22 -5.27 -10.83
N VAL A 826 -17.22 -4.34 -11.80
CA VAL A 826 -17.56 -2.93 -11.58
C VAL A 826 -18.87 -2.63 -12.30
N CYS A 827 -19.76 -1.94 -11.61
CA CYS A 827 -21.06 -1.49 -12.11
C CYS A 827 -21.10 0.03 -12.22
N HIS A 828 -21.56 0.55 -13.36
CA HIS A 828 -21.75 1.98 -13.59
C HIS A 828 -23.25 2.34 -13.62
N LYS A 829 -23.74 2.95 -12.54
CA LYS A 829 -25.10 3.48 -12.42
C LYS A 829 -25.18 4.93 -12.87
N GLY A 830 -25.97 5.21 -13.91
CA GLY A 830 -26.13 6.58 -14.42
C GLY A 830 -26.31 6.63 -15.93
N SER A 831 -26.25 7.84 -16.47
CA SER A 831 -26.32 8.17 -17.90
C SER A 831 -25.01 7.83 -18.63
N HIS A 832 -24.83 8.35 -19.85
CA HIS A 832 -23.54 8.33 -20.55
C HIS A 832 -22.55 9.37 -19.99
N HIS A 833 -23.05 10.52 -19.50
CA HIS A 833 -22.24 11.68 -19.12
C HIS A 833 -22.13 11.90 -17.60
N SER A 834 -22.85 11.11 -16.80
CA SER A 834 -22.93 11.27 -15.35
C SER A 834 -23.39 9.98 -14.68
N GLY A 835 -22.68 9.55 -13.64
CA GLY A 835 -23.02 8.35 -12.89
C GLY A 835 -22.07 8.06 -11.73
N HIS A 836 -22.31 6.94 -11.07
CA HIS A 836 -21.58 6.46 -9.91
C HIS A 836 -21.12 5.02 -10.16
N TYR A 837 -19.89 4.71 -9.77
CA TYR A 837 -19.31 3.38 -9.89
C TYR A 837 -19.39 2.63 -8.56
N GLU A 838 -19.84 1.37 -8.60
CA GLU A 838 -19.84 0.45 -7.46
C GLU A 838 -19.01 -0.79 -7.81
N SER A 839 -18.25 -1.28 -6.83
CA SER A 839 -17.46 -2.50 -6.97
C SER A 839 -18.14 -3.67 -6.26
N PHE A 840 -18.07 -4.86 -6.86
CA PHE A 840 -18.36 -6.11 -6.19
C PHE A 840 -17.13 -7.00 -6.28
N ARG A 841 -16.66 -7.53 -5.15
CA ARG A 841 -15.49 -8.42 -5.11
C ARG A 841 -15.71 -9.61 -4.17
N ARG A 842 -15.15 -10.77 -4.52
CA ARG A 842 -15.03 -11.89 -3.56
C ARG A 842 -13.97 -11.60 -2.52
N ASN A 843 -14.12 -12.17 -1.33
CA ASN A 843 -13.03 -12.28 -0.37
C ASN A 843 -12.14 -13.50 -0.67
N HIS A 844 -11.55 -13.55 -1.87
CA HIS A 844 -10.72 -14.68 -2.30
C HIS A 844 -9.30 -14.59 -1.73
N LEU A 845 -9.20 -14.63 -0.40
CA LEU A 845 -7.95 -14.86 0.30
C LEU A 845 -7.45 -16.27 -0.08
N TYR A 846 -6.49 -16.33 -1.00
CA TYR A 846 -5.61 -17.50 -1.11
C TYR A 846 -5.09 -17.82 0.30
N PRO A 847 -5.18 -19.07 0.78
CA PRO A 847 -4.63 -19.43 2.08
C PRO A 847 -3.14 -19.07 2.09
N PRO A 848 -2.61 -18.45 3.16
CA PRO A 848 -1.18 -18.22 3.28
C PRO A 848 -0.48 -19.56 3.10
N PHE A 849 0.56 -19.59 2.24
CA PHE A 849 1.18 -20.82 1.71
C PHE A 849 1.24 -21.91 2.77
N SER A 850 0.25 -22.81 2.71
CA SER A 850 0.18 -23.94 3.62
C SER A 850 1.21 -24.92 3.10
N THR A 851 2.39 -24.90 3.71
CA THR A 851 3.47 -25.86 3.43
C THR A 851 2.87 -27.26 3.46
N PRO A 852 2.79 -27.97 2.31
CA PRO A 852 2.14 -29.27 2.25
C PRO A 852 3.03 -30.27 2.98
N ASP A 853 2.69 -30.47 4.26
CA ASP A 853 3.55 -31.03 5.31
C ASP A 853 4.85 -30.25 5.56
N VAL A 854 4.97 -29.67 6.77
CA VAL A 854 6.22 -29.11 7.31
C VAL A 854 7.33 -30.16 7.40
N PHE A 855 6.96 -31.45 7.37
CA PHE A 855 7.88 -32.60 7.38
C PHE A 855 8.12 -33.22 5.99
N SER A 856 7.45 -32.77 4.92
CA SER A 856 7.60 -33.34 3.56
C SER A 856 8.99 -33.06 2.99
N SER A 857 9.47 -31.83 3.10
CA SER A 857 10.84 -31.43 2.76
C SER A 857 11.90 -32.19 3.58
N TYR A 858 11.58 -32.56 4.83
CA TYR A 858 12.43 -33.37 5.70
C TYR A 858 12.42 -34.88 5.37
N ALA A 859 11.43 -35.34 4.58
CA ALA A 859 11.41 -36.69 4.01
C ALA A 859 12.17 -36.72 2.66
N GLN A 860 12.01 -35.68 1.83
CA GLN A 860 12.70 -35.58 0.53
C GLN A 860 14.22 -35.36 0.66
N SER A 861 14.71 -34.77 1.76
CA SER A 861 16.15 -34.65 2.06
C SER A 861 16.88 -35.98 2.34
N ARG A 862 16.18 -37.12 2.28
CA ARG A 862 16.77 -38.48 2.25
C ARG A 862 16.97 -39.04 0.84
N ALA A 863 16.60 -38.32 -0.21
CA ALA A 863 17.14 -38.60 -1.54
C ALA A 863 18.65 -38.35 -1.53
N THR A 864 19.44 -39.36 -1.86
CA THR A 864 20.89 -39.21 -2.05
C THR A 864 21.16 -38.29 -3.24
N SER A 865 22.05 -37.30 -3.08
CA SER A 865 22.54 -36.51 -4.21
C SER A 865 23.16 -37.44 -5.24
N GLU A 866 22.69 -37.37 -6.49
CA GLU A 866 23.26 -38.15 -7.60
C GLU A 866 24.67 -37.65 -7.99
N ASN A 867 25.02 -36.42 -7.60
CA ASN A 867 26.38 -35.89 -7.71
C ASN A 867 27.08 -35.90 -6.33
N PRO A 868 28.14 -36.70 -6.13
CA PRO A 868 29.02 -36.59 -4.96
C PRO A 868 29.95 -35.38 -5.11
N SER A 869 30.06 -34.54 -4.07
CA SER A 869 30.97 -33.39 -4.08
C SER A 869 32.41 -33.83 -3.78
N GLU A 870 33.35 -33.47 -4.65
CA GLU A 870 34.75 -33.94 -4.62
C GLU A 870 35.66 -33.21 -3.59
N ALA A 871 35.07 -32.46 -2.66
CA ALA A 871 35.79 -31.63 -1.68
C ALA A 871 35.38 -31.97 -0.23
N PRO A 872 36.31 -32.37 0.66
CA PRO A 872 35.99 -32.70 2.05
C PRO A 872 35.70 -31.44 2.87
N SER A 873 34.55 -31.42 3.57
CA SER A 873 34.17 -30.31 4.45
C SER A 873 35.11 -30.19 5.67
N PRO A 874 35.47 -28.97 6.12
CA PRO A 874 36.47 -28.78 7.17
C PRO A 874 35.96 -29.23 8.56
N GLN A 875 36.76 -30.04 9.26
CA GLN A 875 36.49 -30.46 10.63
C GLN A 875 36.95 -29.42 11.66
N LEU A 876 36.01 -28.82 12.39
CA LEU A 876 36.31 -28.04 13.59
C LEU A 876 36.57 -29.00 14.78
N LYS A 877 37.78 -28.96 15.33
CA LYS A 877 38.15 -29.74 16.53
C LYS A 877 37.55 -29.11 17.79
N ALA A 878 36.80 -29.90 18.56
CA ALA A 878 36.41 -29.52 19.91
C ALA A 878 37.64 -29.36 20.82
N ARG A 879 37.62 -28.36 21.71
CA ARG A 879 38.75 -28.00 22.58
C ARG A 879 38.38 -28.27 24.04
N ASN A 880 38.83 -29.40 24.56
CA ASN A 880 38.61 -29.77 25.96
C ASN A 880 39.48 -28.92 26.91
N SER A 881 38.91 -28.60 28.07
CA SER A 881 39.63 -28.22 29.29
C SER A 881 38.99 -29.00 30.45
N PHE A 882 39.77 -29.87 31.10
CA PHE A 882 39.34 -30.67 32.25
C PHE A 882 39.37 -29.85 33.54
N GLU A 883 38.51 -30.18 34.50
CA GLU A 883 38.99 -30.59 35.84
C GLU A 883 37.94 -31.41 36.63
N SER A 884 38.39 -32.54 37.18
CA SER A 884 37.90 -33.27 38.36
C SER A 884 36.41 -33.65 38.52
N GLU A 885 36.10 -34.95 38.30
CA GLU A 885 35.04 -35.65 39.06
C GLU A 885 35.51 -35.98 40.50
N PRO A 886 34.63 -36.52 41.36
CA PRO A 886 34.66 -37.99 41.50
C PRO A 886 33.30 -38.68 41.29
N ALA A 887 33.36 -39.92 40.80
CA ALA A 887 32.24 -40.70 40.29
C ALA A 887 31.72 -41.78 41.32
N PRO A 888 31.12 -42.91 40.92
CA PRO A 888 29.67 -43.00 40.68
C PRO A 888 29.00 -44.16 41.46
N LEU A 889 27.68 -44.30 41.33
CA LEU A 889 27.06 -45.64 41.35
C LEU A 889 25.90 -45.74 40.36
N SER A 890 25.94 -46.78 39.54
CA SER A 890 24.92 -47.14 38.53
C SER A 890 23.82 -48.02 39.14
N ILE A 891 22.66 -48.13 38.46
CA ILE A 891 22.11 -49.41 37.99
C ILE A 891 20.84 -49.21 37.12
N SER A 892 20.67 -50.06 36.11
CA SER A 892 19.48 -50.16 35.24
C SER A 892 18.28 -50.77 35.99
N THR A 893 17.06 -50.99 35.50
CA THR A 893 16.56 -51.56 34.22
C THR A 893 15.01 -51.42 34.30
N SER A 894 14.32 -50.87 33.29
CA SER A 894 13.56 -51.60 32.24
C SER A 894 12.26 -52.34 32.67
N ILE A 895 11.35 -52.51 31.67
CA ILE A 895 10.13 -53.38 31.64
C ILE A 895 8.85 -52.83 32.30
N GLY A 896 7.72 -52.92 31.56
CA GLY A 896 6.42 -53.27 32.16
C GLY A 896 5.24 -52.31 32.02
N SER A 897 4.52 -52.35 30.88
CA SER A 897 3.05 -52.14 30.86
C SER A 897 2.37 -53.49 31.04
N PRO A 898 1.16 -53.60 31.64
CA PRO A 898 -0.04 -53.74 30.78
C PRO A 898 -1.42 -53.31 31.38
N THR A 899 -2.40 -53.16 30.47
CA THR A 899 -3.87 -53.45 30.59
C THR A 899 -4.80 -52.83 31.66
N SER A 900 -5.97 -52.38 31.16
CA SER A 900 -7.26 -52.06 31.84
C SER A 900 -8.14 -53.32 32.04
N PRO A 901 -9.49 -53.30 32.29
CA PRO A 901 -10.44 -52.26 32.77
C PRO A 901 -11.50 -52.74 33.83
N SER A 902 -12.36 -51.84 34.37
CA SER A 902 -13.76 -52.08 34.87
C SER A 902 -14.42 -50.74 35.29
N GLN A 903 -15.59 -50.32 34.77
CA GLN A 903 -17.01 -50.68 35.08
C GLN A 903 -17.62 -50.11 36.38
N LEU A 904 -18.63 -49.22 36.27
CA LEU A 904 -20.01 -49.32 36.83
C LEU A 904 -20.87 -48.06 36.50
N GLN A 905 -22.16 -48.02 36.90
CA GLN A 905 -23.23 -47.16 36.34
C GLN A 905 -24.04 -46.30 37.38
N PRO A 906 -24.89 -45.33 36.94
CA PRO A 906 -25.58 -44.33 37.79
C PRO A 906 -27.00 -44.74 38.25
N PRO A 907 -27.73 -43.89 39.02
CA PRO A 907 -28.96 -43.22 38.51
C PRO A 907 -29.24 -41.82 39.17
N PRO A 908 -30.47 -41.24 39.23
CA PRO A 908 -31.20 -40.58 38.12
C PRO A 908 -31.82 -39.18 38.47
N SER A 909 -32.55 -38.58 37.52
CA SER A 909 -33.38 -37.36 37.69
C SER A 909 -34.90 -37.66 37.68
N PRO A 910 -35.76 -36.70 38.09
CA PRO A 910 -37.14 -36.60 37.59
C PRO A 910 -37.57 -35.18 37.11
N THR A 911 -38.81 -35.07 36.59
CA THR A 911 -39.40 -33.92 35.84
C THR A 911 -40.90 -33.72 36.25
N PRO A 912 -41.88 -33.16 35.47
CA PRO A 912 -42.02 -31.85 34.76
C PRO A 912 -43.38 -31.08 34.95
N ARG A 913 -43.39 -29.75 34.69
CA ARG A 913 -44.55 -28.89 34.21
C ARG A 913 -45.83 -28.81 35.11
N PRO A 914 -46.95 -28.11 34.77
CA PRO A 914 -47.36 -27.19 33.66
C PRO A 914 -47.80 -25.76 34.19
N THR A 915 -48.62 -24.82 33.63
CA THR A 915 -49.37 -24.54 32.35
C THR A 915 -49.74 -23.03 32.18
N SER A 916 -50.23 -22.61 30.99
CA SER A 916 -51.25 -21.54 30.71
C SER A 916 -51.01 -20.01 30.90
N SER A 917 -51.71 -19.22 30.07
CA SER A 917 -51.93 -17.73 30.08
C SER A 917 -53.45 -17.44 30.28
N PRO A 918 -54.08 -16.23 30.14
CA PRO A 918 -53.66 -14.94 29.51
C PRO A 918 -54.21 -13.61 30.14
N ARG A 919 -54.17 -12.48 29.38
CA ARG A 919 -55.27 -11.50 29.10
C ARG A 919 -55.22 -10.03 29.64
N VAL A 920 -55.54 -9.09 28.71
CA VAL A 920 -56.11 -7.70 28.83
C VAL A 920 -55.20 -6.51 29.24
N SER A 921 -55.61 -5.32 28.76
CA SER A 921 -54.99 -3.98 28.72
C SER A 921 -55.82 -2.90 29.46
N PHE A 922 -55.28 -1.68 29.68
CA PHE A 922 -55.85 -0.40 29.17
C PHE A 922 -55.18 0.89 29.72
N GLN A 923 -55.04 1.93 28.87
CA GLN A 923 -55.10 3.40 29.18
C GLN A 923 -54.03 3.97 30.18
N SER A 924 -53.76 5.28 30.38
CA SER A 924 -53.91 6.58 29.67
C SER A 924 -53.18 7.69 30.50
N THR A 925 -53.00 9.00 30.18
CA THR A 925 -53.38 9.92 29.07
C THR A 925 -52.51 11.21 29.11
N ARG A 926 -52.43 11.97 27.99
CA ARG A 926 -52.29 13.46 27.91
C ARG A 926 -50.97 14.13 28.39
N SER A 927 -50.58 15.35 27.98
CA SER A 927 -51.05 16.27 26.90
C SER A 927 -50.10 17.46 26.58
N LYS A 928 -50.03 17.83 25.28
CA LYS A 928 -49.87 19.21 24.71
C LYS A 928 -48.52 19.95 25.01
N SER A 929 -48.10 21.03 24.34
CA SER A 929 -48.68 22.02 23.37
C SER A 929 -47.53 22.68 22.56
N SER A 930 -47.63 23.60 21.58
CA SER A 930 -48.56 23.99 20.48
C SER A 930 -48.10 25.37 19.93
N ALA A 931 -48.18 25.80 18.65
CA ALA A 931 -48.66 25.24 17.37
C ALA A 931 -47.62 25.56 16.26
N SER A 932 -47.83 26.07 15.02
CA SER A 932 -48.99 26.45 14.16
C SER A 932 -48.52 26.50 12.68
N LYS A 933 -49.19 25.83 11.74
CA LYS A 933 -50.23 26.32 10.79
C LYS A 933 -49.79 27.32 9.70
N GLN A 934 -50.02 26.94 8.43
CA GLN A 934 -51.13 27.49 7.59
C GLN A 934 -51.51 26.51 6.46
N ASN A 935 -52.67 26.71 5.82
CA ASN A 935 -53.26 25.86 4.76
C ASN A 935 -53.48 26.69 3.48
N LEU A 936 -53.68 26.04 2.31
CA LEU A 936 -54.91 26.17 1.49
C LEU A 936 -54.88 25.32 0.19
N SER A 937 -56.05 25.18 -0.43
CA SER A 937 -56.39 24.63 -1.77
C SER A 937 -57.68 25.35 -2.23
N PRO A 938 -58.19 25.33 -3.51
CA PRO A 938 -58.92 24.17 -4.09
C PRO A 938 -59.08 24.12 -5.66
N VAL A 939 -59.98 23.25 -6.18
CA VAL A 939 -60.71 23.21 -7.51
C VAL A 939 -59.92 23.05 -8.85
N SER A 940 -60.42 22.52 -10.00
CA SER A 940 -61.73 21.99 -10.48
C SER A 940 -61.61 20.90 -11.60
N ASP A 941 -62.70 20.15 -11.83
CA ASP A 941 -63.12 19.38 -13.06
C ASP A 941 -63.56 20.33 -14.25
N PRO A 942 -64.01 19.92 -15.50
CA PRO A 942 -64.91 18.78 -15.85
C PRO A 942 -64.88 18.15 -17.30
N HIS A 943 -65.90 17.30 -17.60
CA HIS A 943 -66.37 16.70 -18.89
C HIS A 943 -65.67 15.40 -19.39
N SER A 944 -66.28 14.21 -19.58
CA SER A 944 -67.58 13.70 -20.15
C SER A 944 -67.48 13.31 -21.65
N SER A 945 -68.12 12.26 -22.19
CA SER A 945 -69.29 11.44 -21.75
C SER A 945 -69.38 10.04 -22.43
N SER A 946 -70.24 9.15 -21.88
CA SER A 946 -71.10 8.11 -22.56
C SER A 946 -70.48 7.03 -23.50
N SER A 947 -70.97 5.78 -23.63
CA SER A 947 -71.98 4.89 -23.00
C SER A 947 -71.99 3.57 -23.84
N THR A 948 -72.75 2.47 -23.69
CA THR A 948 -73.52 1.66 -22.70
C THR A 948 -74.06 0.45 -23.48
N GLU A 949 -74.18 -0.80 -23.03
CA GLU A 949 -73.74 -1.56 -21.84
C GLU A 949 -73.49 -3.03 -22.35
N GLY A 950 -73.42 -4.14 -21.59
CA GLY A 950 -73.63 -4.38 -20.17
C GLY A 950 -73.49 -5.86 -19.78
N GLY A 951 -73.55 -6.17 -18.48
CA GLY A 951 -73.51 -7.58 -18.02
C GLY A 951 -72.94 -7.81 -16.61
N ARG A 952 -73.76 -8.40 -15.72
CA ARG A 952 -73.40 -8.91 -14.37
C ARG A 952 -72.33 -10.02 -14.48
N TRP A 953 -71.49 -10.32 -13.48
CA TRP A 953 -71.68 -10.33 -12.00
C TRP A 953 -70.39 -9.94 -11.23
N SER A 954 -70.38 -10.06 -9.89
CA SER A 954 -69.29 -9.58 -9.02
C SER A 954 -68.97 -10.49 -7.82
N LYS A 955 -67.76 -10.31 -7.29
CA LYS A 955 -67.19 -10.76 -5.99
C LYS A 955 -66.57 -12.16 -5.88
N SER A 956 -65.29 -12.12 -5.47
CA SER A 956 -64.66 -12.86 -4.35
C SER A 956 -65.19 -14.23 -3.92
N PHE A 957 -64.30 -15.22 -3.78
CA PHE A 957 -63.60 -15.48 -2.50
C PHE A 957 -62.48 -16.52 -2.65
N SER A 958 -61.72 -16.76 -1.58
CA SER A 958 -60.57 -17.69 -1.52
C SER A 958 -60.91 -18.99 -0.76
N ARG A 959 -60.45 -20.16 -1.25
CA ARG A 959 -60.18 -21.33 -0.39
C ARG A 959 -59.40 -22.49 -1.06
N ALA A 960 -58.60 -23.16 -0.21
CA ALA A 960 -58.29 -24.59 -0.13
C ALA A 960 -57.61 -25.37 -1.29
N SER A 961 -56.67 -26.22 -0.86
CA SER A 961 -56.10 -27.39 -1.56
C SER A 961 -57.01 -28.64 -1.43
N PHE A 962 -56.73 -29.70 -2.20
CA PHE A 962 -56.95 -31.11 -1.80
C PHE A 962 -56.07 -32.10 -2.61
N THR A 963 -56.21 -33.41 -2.35
CA THR A 963 -55.18 -34.46 -2.55
C THR A 963 -55.74 -35.81 -3.03
N SER A 964 -54.88 -36.63 -3.67
CA SER A 964 -54.94 -38.11 -3.70
C SER A 964 -53.49 -38.66 -3.79
N ASP A 965 -53.04 -39.71 -3.09
CA ASP A 965 -53.49 -41.11 -2.98
C ASP A 965 -53.29 -41.93 -4.27
N ARG A 966 -52.81 -43.20 -4.26
CA ARG A 966 -52.36 -44.10 -3.15
C ARG A 966 -51.71 -45.37 -3.74
N SER A 967 -50.65 -45.93 -3.11
CA SER A 967 -50.45 -47.41 -2.97
C SER A 967 -49.14 -47.84 -2.28
N THR A 968 -49.25 -48.85 -1.43
CA THR A 968 -48.20 -49.81 -0.98
C THR A 968 -48.89 -51.16 -0.71
N PRO A 969 -48.15 -52.27 -0.72
CA PRO A 969 -48.15 -53.15 0.45
C PRO A 969 -46.72 -53.55 0.88
N ALA A 970 -46.58 -54.34 1.96
CA ALA A 970 -45.33 -54.48 2.71
C ALA A 970 -44.99 -55.93 3.12
N THR A 971 -43.70 -56.19 3.39
CA THR A 971 -43.08 -57.27 4.21
C THR A 971 -41.54 -57.09 4.13
N SER A 972 -40.68 -57.44 5.10
CA SER A 972 -40.83 -57.63 6.56
C SER A 972 -39.45 -57.86 7.23
N VAL A 973 -39.25 -57.34 8.45
CA VAL A 973 -38.25 -57.78 9.47
C VAL A 973 -36.74 -57.50 9.24
N GLU A 974 -36.21 -56.69 10.18
CA GLU A 974 -34.88 -56.67 10.83
C GLU A 974 -33.55 -56.99 10.10
N ALA A 975 -32.62 -56.01 10.18
CA ALA A 975 -31.23 -56.22 10.61
C ALA A 975 -30.62 -54.89 11.14
N SER A 976 -29.67 -54.96 12.07
CA SER A 976 -29.00 -53.80 12.68
C SER A 976 -27.54 -53.63 12.19
N GLY A 977 -27.04 -52.39 12.07
CA GLY A 977 -25.60 -52.20 11.77
C GLY A 977 -25.10 -50.78 11.47
N SER A 978 -24.30 -50.23 12.39
CA SER A 978 -23.19 -49.27 12.19
C SER A 978 -23.34 -48.09 11.20
N SER A 979 -23.52 -46.88 11.72
CA SER A 979 -23.32 -45.63 10.98
C SER A 979 -21.86 -45.12 11.08
N SER A 980 -21.06 -45.35 10.02
CA SER A 980 -19.71 -44.78 9.93
C SER A 980 -19.75 -43.26 9.70
N ARG A 981 -18.94 -42.51 10.44
CA ARG A 981 -18.93 -41.03 10.41
C ARG A 981 -18.20 -40.50 9.18
N LEU A 982 -18.92 -40.26 8.08
CA LEU A 982 -18.38 -39.48 6.95
C LEU A 982 -18.06 -38.04 7.37
N ARG A 983 -16.80 -37.62 7.19
CA ARG A 983 -16.34 -36.25 7.47
C ARG A 983 -17.10 -35.24 6.59
N ARG A 984 -17.69 -34.22 7.21
CA ARG A 984 -18.39 -33.14 6.51
C ARG A 984 -17.37 -32.27 5.75
N ARG A 985 -17.47 -32.21 4.41
CA ARG A 985 -16.56 -31.42 3.55
C ARG A 985 -16.71 -29.91 3.89
N ARG A 986 -15.62 -29.26 4.32
CA ARG A 986 -15.59 -27.84 4.73
C ARG A 986 -16.06 -26.97 3.55
N LYS A 987 -17.07 -26.12 3.72
CA LYS A 987 -17.51 -25.20 2.66
C LYS A 987 -16.42 -24.18 2.37
N GLN A 988 -16.14 -23.92 1.09
CA GLN A 988 -15.26 -22.81 0.70
C GLN A 988 -15.93 -21.46 1.02
N ASN A 989 -15.10 -20.47 1.34
CA ASN A 989 -15.50 -19.20 1.96
C ASN A 989 -16.02 -18.18 0.92
N ASP A 990 -17.10 -18.55 0.22
CA ASP A 990 -17.51 -17.95 -1.05
C ASP A 990 -18.34 -16.65 -0.88
N ARG A 991 -17.77 -15.68 -0.15
CA ARG A 991 -18.40 -14.42 0.26
C ARG A 991 -18.12 -13.30 -0.73
N TRP A 992 -19.16 -12.54 -1.08
CA TRP A 992 -19.08 -11.33 -1.91
C TRP A 992 -19.28 -10.06 -1.07
N TRP A 993 -18.54 -9.01 -1.40
CA TRP A 993 -18.69 -7.67 -0.85
C TRP A 993 -19.14 -6.71 -1.94
N ARG A 994 -20.23 -5.99 -1.70
CA ARG A 994 -20.60 -4.77 -2.44
C ARG A 994 -19.94 -3.57 -1.76
N VAL A 995 -19.28 -2.74 -2.55
CA VAL A 995 -18.60 -1.52 -2.11
C VAL A 995 -19.09 -0.34 -2.96
N SER A 996 -19.70 0.63 -2.30
CA SER A 996 -19.91 1.99 -2.83
C SER A 996 -19.32 3.01 -1.85
N ASP A 997 -19.16 4.26 -2.27
CA ASP A 997 -18.64 5.34 -1.43
C ASP A 997 -19.46 5.53 -0.13
N GLU A 998 -20.74 5.14 -0.13
CA GLU A 998 -21.61 5.25 1.04
C GLU A 998 -21.51 4.04 1.99
N LYS A 999 -21.45 2.80 1.46
CA LYS A 999 -21.63 1.57 2.26
C LYS A 999 -20.88 0.35 1.68
N VAL A 1000 -20.10 -0.31 2.54
CA VAL A 1000 -19.63 -1.69 2.36
C VAL A 1000 -20.67 -2.66 2.93
N LYS A 1001 -21.02 -3.74 2.20
CA LYS A 1001 -21.99 -4.77 2.63
C LYS A 1001 -21.63 -6.16 2.07
N GLU A 1002 -21.87 -7.21 2.85
CA GLU A 1002 -21.85 -8.60 2.35
C GLU A 1002 -23.09 -8.83 1.44
N CYS A 1003 -22.93 -9.59 0.36
CA CYS A 1003 -24.00 -9.95 -0.57
C CYS A 1003 -23.83 -11.38 -1.11
N LYS A 1004 -24.81 -11.87 -1.88
CA LYS A 1004 -24.80 -13.21 -2.50
C LYS A 1004 -24.36 -13.12 -3.95
N THR A 1005 -23.83 -14.23 -4.50
CA THR A 1005 -23.55 -14.36 -5.94
C THR A 1005 -24.78 -14.08 -6.81
N SER A 1006 -25.98 -14.44 -6.36
CA SER A 1006 -27.25 -14.08 -7.02
C SER A 1006 -27.43 -12.58 -7.25
N ASP A 1007 -26.96 -11.77 -6.30
CA ASP A 1007 -27.14 -10.33 -6.29
C ASP A 1007 -26.15 -9.70 -7.28
N VAL A 1008 -24.94 -10.27 -7.38
CA VAL A 1008 -23.89 -9.90 -8.34
C VAL A 1008 -24.31 -10.23 -9.78
N LEU A 1009 -24.72 -11.48 -10.04
CA LEU A 1009 -25.21 -11.92 -11.35
C LEU A 1009 -26.53 -11.21 -11.77
N GLY A 1010 -27.21 -10.56 -10.83
CA GLY A 1010 -28.37 -9.70 -11.08
C GLY A 1010 -28.05 -8.34 -11.69
N MET A 1011 -26.80 -7.87 -11.65
CA MET A 1011 -26.38 -6.52 -12.08
C MET A 1011 -26.33 -6.31 -13.61
N GLN A 1012 -27.09 -7.09 -14.39
CA GLN A 1012 -27.03 -7.23 -15.86
C GLN A 1012 -27.16 -5.92 -16.66
N ARG A 1013 -27.80 -4.89 -16.10
CA ARG A 1013 -27.96 -3.55 -16.72
C ARG A 1013 -26.86 -2.57 -16.35
N GLU A 1014 -26.21 -2.79 -15.20
CA GLU A 1014 -25.27 -1.87 -14.57
C GLU A 1014 -23.82 -2.33 -14.73
N VAL A 1015 -23.59 -3.63 -14.90
CA VAL A 1015 -22.27 -4.24 -15.14
C VAL A 1015 -21.56 -3.59 -16.34
N TYR A 1016 -20.31 -3.22 -16.10
CA TYR A 1016 -19.49 -2.38 -16.97
C TYR A 1016 -18.06 -2.94 -17.11
N LEU A 1017 -17.43 -3.39 -16.02
CA LEU A 1017 -16.23 -4.26 -16.05
C LEU A 1017 -16.52 -5.60 -15.39
N LEU A 1018 -15.92 -6.68 -15.90
CA LEU A 1018 -15.87 -7.99 -15.25
C LEU A 1018 -14.43 -8.48 -15.18
N PHE A 1019 -14.10 -9.18 -14.09
CA PHE A 1019 -12.82 -9.81 -13.86
C PHE A 1019 -13.03 -11.29 -13.49
N TYR A 1020 -12.54 -12.17 -14.36
CA TYR A 1020 -12.49 -13.61 -14.06
C TYR A 1020 -11.04 -14.08 -13.94
N GLU A 1021 -10.77 -14.97 -13.00
CA GLU A 1021 -9.47 -15.65 -12.80
C GLU A 1021 -9.59 -17.11 -13.27
N ILE A 1022 -8.55 -17.66 -13.88
CA ILE A 1022 -8.55 -19.03 -14.43
C ILE A 1022 -8.65 -20.07 -13.29
N GLU A 1023 -9.52 -21.07 -13.45
CA GLU A 1023 -9.69 -22.13 -12.48
C GLU A 1023 -8.56 -23.15 -12.59
N LYS A 1024 -7.56 -23.03 -11.72
CA LYS A 1024 -6.46 -23.99 -11.60
C LYS A 1024 -7.00 -25.42 -11.46
N PRO A 1025 -6.49 -26.39 -12.25
CA PRO A 1025 -6.96 -27.77 -12.20
C PRO A 1025 -6.76 -28.33 -10.79
N THR A 1026 -7.82 -28.82 -10.18
CA THR A 1026 -7.74 -29.40 -8.83
C THR A 1026 -7.00 -30.73 -8.89
N LEU A 1027 -5.78 -30.76 -8.34
CA LEU A 1027 -5.06 -31.99 -8.03
C LEU A 1027 -5.90 -32.86 -7.08
N GLY A 1028 -6.67 -33.79 -7.65
CA GLY A 1028 -7.67 -34.59 -6.93
C GLY A 1028 -9.06 -34.53 -7.56
N ALA A 1029 -9.18 -35.13 -8.76
CA ALA A 1029 -10.43 -35.58 -9.38
C ALA A 1029 -10.21 -37.01 -9.89
#